data_AF-A0A8M8VCH1-F1
#
_entry.id   AF-A0A8M8VCH1-F1
#
_cell.length_a   1.000
_cell.length_b   1.000
_cell.length_c   1.000
_cell.angle_alpha   90.00
_cell.angle_beta   90.00
_cell.angle_gamma   90.00
#
_symmetry.space_group_name_H-M   'P 1'
#
loop_
_entity.id
_entity.type
_entity.pdbx_description
1 polymer ?
#
loop_
_entity_poly.entity_id
_entity_poly.type
_entity_poly.pdbx_seq_one_letter_code
_entity_poly.pdbx_strand_id
1 'polypeptide(L)'
;MAMVSRTRDMLEGLVKDGSFKWLSKRRSAFEEEIEEMARSPSAGKNWLPELSPPANVVVYRCSKILGLSMCQLRENFDAEASDLLKYKSNFARNLLEYCCFMALAQSIQVTGYLDDNKFRRLTFDMMVAWEFPEAAGESFPHQMDDDATVGVEAFSRIAPAVPVIANVVVSDKIFEVLAASTDNRLHFSAYDKFLVRLERAIRKLQSQSESSLLFSLRSERREKILEVDGTVTTQPVLEHVGISTWPGRLTLTDHALYFEAHRVVSYDKAKIYDLAADLQQVVRPELTGPWGTRLFDKAVFYKSVSLSEPVVMEFPELKGHTRRDYWLAIIREILYAHRFISKFRLSGHERDEVLLKAIFGILRLQAIKEISSAVPLCCEALLMFNVCDELPGGDLILEKLANILTMRDVDRRNAGKSRNGMYSISALALASSLGFVFGTSSGVTSDTGLIVGEIAVGEMTVLEKAVRDARSSYENVVLAQATVDGVKVDGIDTNLAVMKELLSPMTQFWNWLLFLLYWEEPLKSLAFCLVCTYIICNRGWMGYAFAASLIFFALFMLLTRFVGQGSPIDELKVTAPPAMNTMEQLLAVQNAISQAEELIQDGNIVLLKFRALLLSIFPQATERFAVALLALALLLAFVPLRYIVLLAFLEIFTRYSPLRRANTERWMRRLRDWWFSIPAAPVILERVNEEKKKR
;
A
#
# COMPACT_ATOMS: atom_id res chain seq x y z
N MET A 1 29.22 70.94 8.44
CA MET A 1 28.96 69.49 8.51
C MET A 1 28.03 69.15 9.68
N ALA A 2 26.77 69.62 9.67
CA ALA A 2 25.78 69.27 10.71
C ALA A 2 24.35 69.08 10.18
N MET A 3 24.13 69.25 8.87
CA MET A 3 22.81 69.15 8.23
C MET A 3 22.64 67.87 7.40
N VAL A 4 23.72 67.11 7.17
CA VAL A 4 23.74 65.86 6.38
C VAL A 4 23.65 64.62 7.28
N SER A 5 23.96 64.73 8.58
CA SER A 5 23.77 63.62 9.54
C SER A 5 22.31 63.46 9.94
N ARG A 6 21.58 64.57 10.12
CA ARG A 6 20.19 64.54 10.62
C ARG A 6 19.19 63.91 9.63
N THR A 7 19.42 64.07 8.33
CA THR A 7 18.62 63.41 7.29
C THR A 7 18.95 61.93 7.14
N ARG A 8 20.19 61.54 7.45
CA ARG A 8 20.63 60.13 7.44
C ARG A 8 20.04 59.37 8.62
N ASP A 9 20.04 59.96 9.81
CA ASP A 9 19.46 59.33 11.02
C ASP A 9 17.92 59.20 10.94
N MET A 10 17.22 60.13 10.27
CA MET A 10 15.76 60.01 10.04
C MET A 10 15.42 58.92 9.01
N LEU A 11 16.27 58.72 8.00
CA LEU A 11 16.12 57.65 7.00
C LEU A 11 16.49 56.28 7.58
N GLU A 12 17.49 56.23 8.46
CA GLU A 12 17.94 55.01 9.12
C GLU A 12 16.94 54.55 10.20
N GLY A 13 16.24 55.49 10.86
CA GLY A 13 15.10 55.19 11.72
C GLY A 13 13.89 54.61 10.96
N LEU A 14 13.60 55.11 9.75
CA LEU A 14 12.49 54.61 8.93
C LEU A 14 12.74 53.22 8.32
N VAL A 15 14.00 52.81 8.23
CA VAL A 15 14.43 51.49 7.71
C VAL A 15 14.58 50.46 8.83
N LYS A 16 14.78 50.88 10.08
CA LYS A 16 14.88 49.99 11.25
C LYS A 16 13.53 49.60 11.87
N ASP A 17 12.52 50.45 11.75
CA ASP A 17 11.15 50.07 12.09
C ASP A 17 10.46 49.49 10.86
N GLY A 18 10.00 48.24 10.95
CA GLY A 18 9.38 47.46 9.88
C GLY A 18 8.04 48.01 9.33
N SER A 19 8.00 49.27 8.94
CA SER A 19 6.81 50.03 8.55
C SER A 19 6.42 49.86 7.07
N PHE A 20 7.22 49.16 6.26
CA PHE A 20 6.90 48.88 4.85
C PHE A 20 6.32 47.47 4.61
N LYS A 21 6.18 46.62 5.65
CA LYS A 21 5.49 45.32 5.51
C LYS A 21 4.01 45.46 5.12
N TRP A 22 3.37 46.60 5.37
CA TRP A 22 1.97 46.85 4.99
C TRP A 22 1.80 47.11 3.47
N LEU A 23 2.84 47.61 2.78
CA LEU A 23 2.79 47.98 1.36
C LEU A 23 3.11 46.81 0.43
N SER A 24 3.73 45.75 0.95
CA SER A 24 4.03 44.51 0.23
C SER A 24 3.07 43.36 0.59
N LYS A 25 2.02 43.61 1.36
CA LYS A 25 1.03 42.59 1.69
C LYS A 25 0.17 42.34 0.45
N ARG A 26 0.58 41.40 -0.39
CA ARG A 26 -0.27 40.78 -1.40
C ARG A 26 -1.54 40.33 -0.66
N ARG A 27 -2.69 40.93 -0.98
CA ARG A 27 -3.98 40.53 -0.39
C ARG A 27 -4.24 39.08 -0.75
N SER A 28 -4.81 38.31 0.17
CA SER A 28 -5.07 36.89 -0.12
C SER A 28 -6.23 36.77 -1.13
N ALA A 29 -6.16 35.80 -2.03
CA ALA A 29 -7.21 35.47 -2.98
C ALA A 29 -8.54 35.16 -2.26
N PHE A 30 -8.46 34.54 -1.07
CA PHE A 30 -9.61 34.35 -0.19
C PHE A 30 -10.18 35.68 0.34
N GLU A 31 -9.35 36.64 0.78
CA GLU A 31 -9.83 37.95 1.27
C GLU A 31 -10.53 38.74 0.16
N GLU A 32 -9.99 38.74 -1.06
CA GLU A 32 -10.62 39.44 -2.20
C GLU A 32 -11.99 38.84 -2.57
N GLU A 33 -12.11 37.52 -2.54
CA GLU A 33 -13.39 36.85 -2.81
C GLU A 33 -14.39 36.98 -1.66
N ILE A 34 -13.93 37.03 -0.40
CA ILE A 34 -14.79 37.35 0.75
C ILE A 34 -15.38 38.75 0.59
N GLU A 35 -14.58 39.72 0.16
CA GLU A 35 -15.08 41.07 -0.15
C GLU A 35 -16.06 41.07 -1.34
N GLU A 36 -15.83 40.27 -2.39
CA GLU A 36 -16.77 40.11 -3.52
C GLU A 36 -18.12 39.53 -3.05
N MET A 37 -18.07 38.48 -2.22
CA MET A 37 -19.26 37.87 -1.63
C MET A 37 -20.03 38.88 -0.78
N ALA A 38 -19.35 39.67 0.04
CA ALA A 38 -19.96 40.70 0.88
C ALA A 38 -20.56 41.86 0.07
N ARG A 39 -20.01 42.17 -1.12
CA ARG A 39 -20.52 43.22 -2.02
C ARG A 39 -21.67 42.77 -2.92
N SER A 40 -21.96 41.47 -2.99
CA SER A 40 -23.02 40.92 -3.84
C SER A 40 -24.43 41.28 -3.29
N PRO A 41 -25.44 41.49 -4.17
CA PRO A 41 -26.81 41.85 -3.74
C PRO A 41 -27.53 40.76 -2.93
N SER A 42 -26.95 39.56 -2.83
CA SER A 42 -27.41 38.44 -1.99
C SER A 42 -26.48 38.14 -0.81
N ALA A 43 -25.65 39.10 -0.36
CA ALA A 43 -24.60 38.93 0.66
C ALA A 43 -25.03 38.13 1.91
N GLY A 44 -26.24 38.34 2.43
CA GLY A 44 -26.74 37.60 3.60
C GLY A 44 -27.15 36.14 3.35
N LYS A 45 -27.34 35.72 2.10
CA LYS A 45 -27.64 34.33 1.68
C LYS A 45 -26.40 33.55 1.21
N ASN A 46 -25.28 34.25 1.01
CA ASN A 46 -24.02 33.68 0.51
C ASN A 46 -23.03 33.37 1.65
N TRP A 47 -23.49 33.34 2.90
CA TRP A 47 -22.64 33.08 4.05
C TRP A 47 -23.33 32.16 5.04
N LEU A 48 -22.64 31.09 5.45
CA LEU A 48 -23.08 30.14 6.45
C LEU A 48 -22.25 30.32 7.73
N PRO A 49 -22.87 30.66 8.88
CA PRO A 49 -22.15 30.99 10.11
C PRO A 49 -21.44 29.78 10.76
N GLU A 50 -21.82 28.56 10.38
CA GLU A 50 -21.22 27.32 10.86
C GLU A 50 -19.88 27.02 10.18
N LEU A 51 -19.66 27.57 8.98
CA LEU A 51 -18.49 27.34 8.16
C LEU A 51 -17.41 28.38 8.43
N SER A 52 -16.15 27.96 8.35
CA SER A 52 -15.00 28.87 8.35
C SER A 52 -15.00 29.80 7.12
N PRO A 53 -14.25 30.91 7.13
CA PRO A 53 -14.11 31.77 5.96
C PRO A 53 -13.64 31.05 4.67
N PRO A 54 -12.59 30.20 4.67
CA PRO A 54 -12.21 29.46 3.46
C PRO A 54 -13.27 28.45 3.03
N ALA A 55 -13.97 27.80 3.98
CA ALA A 55 -15.06 26.88 3.65
C ALA A 55 -16.25 27.61 3.01
N ASN A 56 -16.61 28.81 3.49
CA ASN A 56 -17.64 29.64 2.85
C ASN A 56 -17.27 30.01 1.41
N VAL A 57 -16.03 30.43 1.17
CA VAL A 57 -15.53 30.74 -0.18
C VAL A 57 -15.63 29.52 -1.09
N VAL A 58 -15.18 28.35 -0.63
CA VAL A 58 -15.25 27.11 -1.42
C VAL A 58 -16.70 26.71 -1.71
N VAL A 59 -17.58 26.73 -0.72
CA VAL A 59 -19.01 26.39 -0.92
C VAL A 59 -19.68 27.38 -1.87
N TYR A 60 -19.34 28.67 -1.81
CA TYR A 60 -19.83 29.68 -2.76
C TYR A 60 -19.33 29.42 -4.19
N ARG A 61 -18.05 29.06 -4.36
CA ARG A 61 -17.52 28.63 -5.68
C ARG A 61 -18.24 27.39 -6.19
N CYS A 62 -18.49 26.40 -5.32
CA CYS A 62 -19.27 25.20 -5.65
C CYS A 62 -20.70 25.57 -6.09
N SER A 63 -21.34 26.51 -5.39
CA SER A 63 -22.69 26.96 -5.72
C SER A 63 -22.74 27.66 -7.09
N LYS A 64 -21.73 28.47 -7.41
CA LYS A 64 -21.56 29.07 -8.75
C LYS A 64 -21.42 28.00 -9.85
N ILE A 65 -20.63 26.94 -9.61
CA ILE A 65 -20.44 25.84 -10.57
C ILE A 65 -21.75 25.06 -10.79
N LEU A 66 -22.51 24.83 -9.73
CA LEU A 66 -23.76 24.07 -9.76
C LEU A 66 -24.97 24.88 -10.22
N GLY A 67 -24.85 26.21 -10.31
CA GLY A 67 -25.98 27.10 -10.60
C GLY A 67 -27.03 27.13 -9.48
N LEU A 68 -26.65 26.78 -8.26
CA LEU A 68 -27.51 26.74 -7.07
C LEU A 68 -27.10 27.82 -6.07
N SER A 69 -28.05 28.26 -5.24
CA SER A 69 -27.72 29.09 -4.06
C SER A 69 -27.15 28.24 -2.93
N MET A 70 -26.35 28.84 -2.05
CA MET A 70 -25.80 28.13 -0.88
C MET A 70 -26.90 27.61 0.05
N CYS A 71 -28.02 28.33 0.20
CA CYS A 71 -29.18 27.85 0.97
C CYS A 71 -29.79 26.58 0.35
N GLN A 72 -29.95 26.54 -0.98
CA GLN A 72 -30.46 25.35 -1.67
C GLN A 72 -29.51 24.16 -1.55
N LEU A 73 -28.19 24.38 -1.58
CA LEU A 73 -27.22 23.31 -1.35
C LEU A 73 -27.35 22.72 0.05
N ARG A 74 -27.57 23.58 1.06
CA ARG A 74 -27.85 23.14 2.43
C ARG A 74 -29.15 22.36 2.52
N GLU A 75 -30.24 22.86 1.92
CA GLU A 75 -31.54 22.18 1.89
C GLU A 75 -31.45 20.80 1.22
N ASN A 76 -30.72 20.70 0.10
CA ASN A 76 -30.50 19.43 -0.59
C ASN A 76 -29.68 18.45 0.27
N PHE A 77 -28.63 18.94 0.94
CA PHE A 77 -27.86 18.13 1.88
C PHE A 77 -28.76 17.64 3.03
N ASP A 78 -29.55 18.52 3.65
CA ASP A 78 -30.46 18.16 4.73
C ASP A 78 -31.54 17.16 4.29
N ALA A 79 -31.94 17.18 3.01
CA ALA A 79 -32.89 16.22 2.44
C ALA A 79 -32.25 14.85 2.14
N GLU A 80 -31.01 14.81 1.66
CA GLU A 80 -30.33 13.57 1.27
C GLU A 80 -29.55 12.89 2.41
N ALA A 81 -29.07 13.65 3.40
CA ALA A 81 -28.22 13.17 4.47
C ALA A 81 -29.00 12.36 5.52
N SER A 82 -28.35 11.32 6.07
CA SER A 82 -28.85 10.59 7.24
C SER A 82 -28.82 11.48 8.47
N ASP A 83 -29.65 11.19 9.47
CA ASP A 83 -29.70 11.99 10.71
C ASP A 83 -28.37 11.96 11.51
N LEU A 84 -27.55 10.92 11.29
CA LEU A 84 -26.19 10.80 11.83
C LEU A 84 -25.22 11.83 11.23
N LEU A 85 -25.36 12.12 9.93
CA LEU A 85 -24.52 13.08 9.21
C LEU A 85 -24.87 14.54 9.53
N LYS A 86 -26.06 14.78 10.11
CA LYS A 86 -26.56 16.11 10.52
C LYS A 86 -26.12 16.52 11.93
N TYR A 87 -25.34 15.69 12.63
CA TYR A 87 -24.89 15.99 13.99
C TYR A 87 -23.94 17.21 14.00
N LYS A 88 -24.14 18.11 14.97
CA LYS A 88 -23.55 19.47 14.98
C LYS A 88 -22.02 19.51 14.95
N SER A 89 -21.34 18.47 15.44
CA SER A 89 -19.87 18.42 15.55
C SER A 89 -19.13 18.04 14.25
N ASN A 90 -19.84 17.55 13.23
CA ASN A 90 -19.25 17.21 11.92
C ASN A 90 -20.01 17.85 10.75
N PHE A 91 -21.07 18.61 11.04
CA PHE A 91 -21.97 19.18 10.04
C PHE A 91 -21.23 20.01 8.99
N ALA A 92 -20.33 20.91 9.44
CA ALA A 92 -19.57 21.78 8.54
C ALA A 92 -18.71 20.98 7.56
N ARG A 93 -18.03 19.93 8.04
CA ARG A 93 -17.19 19.06 7.22
C ARG A 93 -18.02 18.24 6.24
N ASN A 94 -19.12 17.65 6.69
CA ASN A 94 -20.00 16.83 5.86
C ASN A 94 -20.69 17.66 4.76
N LEU A 95 -21.17 18.86 5.09
CA LEU A 95 -21.76 19.78 4.13
C LEU A 95 -20.73 20.23 3.09
N LEU A 96 -19.50 20.57 3.54
CA LEU A 96 -18.42 20.93 2.64
C LEU A 96 -18.09 19.78 1.67
N GLU A 97 -17.94 18.55 2.18
CA GLU A 97 -17.70 17.36 1.35
C GLU A 97 -18.81 17.16 0.30
N TYR A 98 -20.08 17.27 0.70
CA TYR A 98 -21.22 17.16 -0.21
C TYR A 98 -21.14 18.20 -1.34
N CYS A 99 -20.89 19.46 -0.99
CA CYS A 99 -20.74 20.54 -1.96
C CYS A 99 -19.53 20.30 -2.89
N CYS A 100 -18.40 19.84 -2.35
CA CYS A 100 -17.20 19.52 -3.12
C CYS A 100 -17.47 18.41 -4.13
N PHE A 101 -18.04 17.28 -3.71
CA PHE A 101 -18.27 16.13 -4.59
C PHE A 101 -19.26 16.48 -5.71
N MET A 102 -20.33 17.20 -5.39
CA MET A 102 -21.27 17.70 -6.39
C MET A 102 -20.60 18.63 -7.40
N ALA A 103 -19.83 19.61 -6.93
CA ALA A 103 -19.15 20.56 -7.82
C ALA A 103 -18.11 19.86 -8.70
N LEU A 104 -17.32 18.95 -8.15
CA LEU A 104 -16.35 18.15 -8.91
C LEU A 104 -17.04 17.28 -9.97
N ALA A 105 -18.17 16.66 -9.64
CA ALA A 105 -19.00 15.90 -10.59
C ALA A 105 -19.45 16.72 -11.79
N GLN A 106 -19.74 18.00 -11.58
CA GLN A 106 -20.09 18.91 -12.66
C GLN A 106 -18.86 19.42 -13.43
N SER A 107 -17.79 19.82 -12.72
CA SER A 107 -16.58 20.38 -13.34
C SER A 107 -15.87 19.40 -14.27
N ILE A 108 -15.90 18.10 -13.94
CA ILE A 108 -15.21 17.05 -14.70
C ILE A 108 -15.89 16.74 -16.04
N GLN A 109 -17.14 17.17 -16.25
CA GLN A 109 -17.84 17.03 -17.53
C GLN A 109 -17.23 17.94 -18.62
N VAL A 110 -16.44 18.95 -18.24
CA VAL A 110 -15.77 19.85 -19.18
C VAL A 110 -14.46 19.20 -19.67
N THR A 111 -14.32 19.08 -20.99
CA THR A 111 -13.09 18.54 -21.60
C THR A 111 -11.86 19.38 -21.25
N GLY A 112 -10.77 18.74 -20.85
CA GLY A 112 -9.51 19.42 -20.51
C GLY A 112 -9.52 20.14 -19.15
N TYR A 113 -10.43 19.78 -18.23
CA TYR A 113 -10.53 20.41 -16.92
C TYR A 113 -9.24 20.39 -16.10
N LEU A 114 -8.35 19.40 -16.28
CA LEU A 114 -7.05 19.35 -15.59
C LEU A 114 -6.07 20.43 -16.06
N ASP A 115 -6.21 20.91 -17.30
CA ASP A 115 -5.44 22.05 -17.83
C ASP A 115 -5.95 23.40 -17.30
N ASP A 116 -7.18 23.46 -16.79
CA ASP A 116 -7.73 24.68 -16.20
C ASP A 116 -7.11 24.97 -14.82
N ASN A 117 -6.36 26.08 -14.73
CA ASN A 117 -5.77 26.54 -13.48
C ASN A 117 -6.84 26.79 -12.41
N LYS A 118 -8.05 27.22 -12.78
CA LYS A 118 -9.15 27.44 -11.82
C LYS A 118 -9.58 26.13 -11.19
N PHE A 119 -9.67 25.05 -11.96
CA PHE A 119 -10.00 23.72 -11.43
C PHE A 119 -8.90 23.20 -10.48
N ARG A 120 -7.62 23.33 -10.89
CA ARG A 120 -6.50 22.90 -10.05
C ARG A 120 -6.42 23.68 -8.74
N ARG A 121 -6.61 25.00 -8.78
CA ARG A 121 -6.68 25.82 -7.56
C ARG A 121 -7.91 25.50 -6.73
N LEU A 122 -9.08 25.31 -7.35
CA LEU A 122 -10.31 24.94 -6.65
C LEU A 122 -10.14 23.62 -5.88
N THR A 123 -9.61 22.56 -6.51
CA THR A 123 -9.40 21.27 -5.83
C THR A 123 -8.42 21.36 -4.67
N PHE A 124 -7.38 22.19 -4.78
CA PHE A 124 -6.46 22.48 -3.67
C PHE A 124 -7.15 23.25 -2.54
N ASP A 125 -7.88 24.31 -2.88
CA ASP A 125 -8.61 25.14 -1.90
C ASP A 125 -9.72 24.33 -1.19
N MET A 126 -10.34 23.36 -1.87
CA MET A 126 -11.26 22.39 -1.26
C MET A 126 -10.56 21.56 -0.17
N MET A 127 -9.31 21.11 -0.41
CA MET A 127 -8.54 20.38 0.60
C MET A 127 -8.18 21.28 1.79
N VAL A 128 -7.75 22.52 1.54
CA VAL A 128 -7.44 23.49 2.60
C VAL A 128 -8.69 23.79 3.45
N ALA A 129 -9.84 24.02 2.81
CA ALA A 129 -11.10 24.25 3.50
C ALA A 129 -11.57 23.03 4.31
N TRP A 130 -11.24 21.81 3.85
CA TRP A 130 -11.61 20.58 4.54
C TRP A 130 -10.83 20.36 5.84
N GLU A 131 -9.58 20.81 5.92
CA GLU A 131 -8.80 20.79 7.18
C GLU A 131 -9.38 21.73 8.23
N PHE A 132 -9.88 22.88 7.81
CA PHE A 132 -10.44 23.93 8.68
C PHE A 132 -11.89 24.24 8.31
N PRO A 133 -12.86 23.31 8.49
CA PRO A 133 -14.22 23.48 8.00
C PRO A 133 -15.09 24.36 8.91
N GLU A 134 -14.84 24.35 10.23
CA GLU A 134 -15.70 24.99 11.23
C GLU A 134 -15.25 26.41 11.59
N ALA A 135 -16.22 27.31 11.81
CA ALA A 135 -15.95 28.69 12.25
C ALA A 135 -15.34 28.78 13.66
N ALA A 136 -15.55 27.76 14.52
CA ALA A 136 -15.08 27.71 15.90
C ALA A 136 -13.80 26.86 16.10
N GLY A 137 -13.24 26.30 15.02
CA GLY A 137 -12.00 25.52 15.06
C GLY A 137 -10.75 26.38 15.32
N GLU A 138 -9.61 25.71 15.57
CA GLU A 138 -8.31 26.39 15.71
C GLU A 138 -8.11 27.41 14.58
N SER A 139 -7.81 28.65 14.97
CA SER A 139 -7.87 29.83 14.10
C SER A 139 -7.11 29.61 12.80
N PHE A 140 -7.83 29.68 11.66
CA PHE A 140 -7.21 29.80 10.34
C PHE A 140 -6.17 30.92 10.39
N PRO A 141 -4.88 30.65 10.15
CA PRO A 141 -3.86 31.68 10.22
C PRO A 141 -4.20 32.76 9.18
N HIS A 142 -4.40 34.00 9.62
CA HIS A 142 -4.76 35.17 8.80
C HIS A 142 -3.70 35.56 7.73
N GLN A 143 -2.81 34.65 7.32
CA GLN A 143 -1.57 34.96 6.62
C GLN A 143 -1.01 33.87 5.71
N MET A 144 -1.81 32.91 5.21
CA MET A 144 -1.30 31.90 4.26
C MET A 144 -2.20 31.80 3.03
N ASP A 145 -1.72 32.32 1.90
CA ASP A 145 -2.39 32.17 0.59
C ASP A 145 -1.46 31.49 -0.43
N ASP A 146 -0.21 31.94 -0.49
CA ASP A 146 0.87 31.27 -1.23
C ASP A 146 1.56 30.16 -0.41
N ASP A 147 1.46 30.20 0.93
CA ASP A 147 2.03 29.24 1.89
C ASP A 147 0.99 28.26 2.48
N ALA A 148 -0.26 28.29 2.00
CA ALA A 148 -1.26 27.34 2.45
C ALA A 148 -0.80 25.92 2.12
N THR A 149 -0.80 25.06 3.12
CA THR A 149 -0.38 23.67 3.01
C THR A 149 -1.52 22.75 3.35
N VAL A 150 -1.51 21.57 2.73
CA VAL A 150 -2.52 20.53 2.91
C VAL A 150 -1.87 19.34 3.59
N GLY A 151 -2.50 18.80 4.62
CA GLY A 151 -2.13 17.56 5.27
C GLY A 151 -2.69 16.33 4.56
N VAL A 152 -2.18 15.17 4.99
CA VAL A 152 -2.47 13.88 4.36
C VAL A 152 -3.96 13.51 4.42
N GLU A 153 -4.65 13.84 5.51
CA GLU A 153 -6.07 13.47 5.69
C GLU A 153 -6.99 14.18 4.68
N ALA A 154 -6.78 15.48 4.48
CA ALA A 154 -7.56 16.26 3.51
C ALA A 154 -7.29 15.82 2.07
N PHE A 155 -6.03 15.56 1.73
CA PHE A 155 -5.68 15.01 0.42
C PHE A 155 -6.35 13.66 0.20
N SER A 156 -6.20 12.73 1.15
CA SER A 156 -6.78 11.37 1.05
C SER A 156 -8.31 11.36 1.02
N ARG A 157 -8.96 12.44 1.46
CA ARG A 157 -10.42 12.55 1.40
C ARG A 157 -10.94 13.19 0.12
N ILE A 158 -10.37 14.31 -0.31
CA ILE A 158 -10.87 15.07 -1.47
C ILE A 158 -10.28 14.56 -2.78
N ALA A 159 -8.99 14.21 -2.84
CA ALA A 159 -8.35 13.83 -4.09
C ALA A 159 -8.97 12.58 -4.75
N PRO A 160 -9.31 11.49 -4.02
CA PRO A 160 -9.92 10.33 -4.66
C PRO A 160 -11.39 10.53 -5.05
N ALA A 161 -11.98 11.70 -4.76
CA ALA A 161 -13.26 12.08 -5.36
C ALA A 161 -13.15 12.23 -6.88
N VAL A 162 -11.94 12.44 -7.38
CA VAL A 162 -11.56 12.41 -8.80
C VAL A 162 -10.66 11.20 -9.04
N PRO A 163 -11.21 10.03 -9.47
CA PRO A 163 -10.45 8.77 -9.60
C PRO A 163 -9.14 8.82 -10.41
N VAL A 164 -9.00 9.79 -11.31
CA VAL A 164 -7.76 10.01 -12.07
C VAL A 164 -6.66 10.65 -11.22
N ILE A 165 -7.00 11.48 -10.25
CA ILE A 165 -6.04 12.19 -9.38
C ILE A 165 -5.52 11.25 -8.29
N ALA A 166 -6.41 10.53 -7.61
CA ALA A 166 -6.04 9.59 -6.56
C ALA A 166 -7.05 8.45 -6.43
N ASN A 167 -6.66 7.41 -5.69
CA ASN A 167 -7.54 6.31 -5.28
C ASN A 167 -7.37 6.09 -3.77
N VAL A 168 -8.42 5.65 -3.10
CA VAL A 168 -8.48 5.42 -1.64
C VAL A 168 -7.33 4.54 -1.13
N VAL A 169 -6.87 3.56 -1.90
CA VAL A 169 -5.82 2.62 -1.47
C VAL A 169 -4.43 3.24 -1.45
N VAL A 170 -4.13 4.11 -2.43
CA VAL A 170 -2.78 4.65 -2.70
C VAL A 170 -2.65 6.14 -2.43
N SER A 171 -3.70 6.81 -1.94
CA SER A 171 -3.73 8.26 -1.76
C SER A 171 -2.61 8.76 -0.85
N ASP A 172 -2.37 8.10 0.27
CA ASP A 172 -1.32 8.52 1.20
C ASP A 172 0.08 8.32 0.63
N LYS A 173 0.28 7.28 -0.21
CA LYS A 173 1.56 7.08 -0.92
C LYS A 173 1.79 8.12 -2.00
N ILE A 174 0.74 8.54 -2.71
CA ILE A 174 0.82 9.68 -3.62
C ILE A 174 1.16 10.96 -2.83
N PHE A 175 0.50 11.19 -1.69
CA PHE A 175 0.78 12.34 -0.83
C PHE A 175 2.23 12.34 -0.34
N GLU A 176 2.72 11.23 0.20
CA GLU A 176 4.11 11.07 0.67
C GLU A 176 5.12 11.47 -0.41
N VAL A 177 4.89 11.06 -1.67
CA VAL A 177 5.79 11.42 -2.77
C VAL A 177 5.68 12.90 -3.15
N LEU A 178 4.46 13.45 -3.19
CA LEU A 178 4.24 14.87 -3.54
C LEU A 178 4.73 15.83 -2.44
N ALA A 179 4.68 15.38 -1.18
CA ALA A 179 5.13 16.12 -0.01
C ALA A 179 6.53 15.70 0.46
N ALA A 180 7.28 14.89 -0.31
CA ALA A 180 8.59 14.38 0.13
C ALA A 180 9.64 15.49 0.35
N SER A 181 9.53 16.60 -0.39
CA SER A 181 10.45 17.74 -0.31
C SER A 181 10.02 18.81 0.70
N THR A 182 8.86 18.62 1.33
CA THR A 182 8.23 19.56 2.27
C THR A 182 7.98 18.80 3.57
N ASP A 183 7.80 19.47 4.71
CA ASP A 183 7.70 18.79 6.03
C ASP A 183 6.36 18.01 6.19
N ASN A 184 6.14 17.00 5.34
CA ASN A 184 4.94 16.17 5.22
C ASN A 184 3.64 16.99 5.00
N ARG A 185 3.79 18.13 4.31
CA ARG A 185 2.76 19.14 4.06
C ARG A 185 2.76 19.47 2.57
N LEU A 186 1.64 19.28 1.88
CA LEU A 186 1.54 19.46 0.44
C LEU A 186 1.33 20.95 0.09
N HIS A 187 2.23 21.50 -0.72
CA HIS A 187 2.09 22.86 -1.25
C HIS A 187 1.37 22.86 -2.61
N PHE A 188 0.66 23.95 -2.92
CA PHE A 188 -0.04 24.11 -4.19
C PHE A 188 0.88 23.93 -5.41
N SER A 189 2.12 24.42 -5.36
CA SER A 189 3.06 24.32 -6.48
C SER A 189 3.45 22.88 -6.84
N ALA A 190 3.51 21.98 -5.86
CA ALA A 190 3.76 20.57 -6.10
C ALA A 190 2.52 19.88 -6.69
N TYR A 191 1.35 20.19 -6.15
CA TYR A 191 0.07 19.68 -6.62
C TYR A 191 -0.28 20.14 -8.05
N ASP A 192 -0.09 21.43 -8.34
CA ASP A 192 -0.30 22.04 -9.67
C ASP A 192 0.60 21.37 -10.72
N LYS A 193 1.91 21.22 -10.42
CA LYS A 193 2.84 20.50 -11.29
C LYS A 193 2.39 19.06 -11.52
N PHE A 194 1.91 18.37 -10.49
CA PHE A 194 1.41 17.01 -10.61
C PHE A 194 0.25 16.89 -11.58
N LEU A 195 -0.79 17.71 -11.41
CA LEU A 195 -1.96 17.69 -12.29
C LEU A 195 -1.63 18.08 -13.75
N VAL A 196 -0.72 19.04 -13.95
CA VAL A 196 -0.25 19.41 -15.30
C VAL A 196 0.49 18.24 -15.99
N ARG A 197 1.30 17.47 -15.24
CA ARG A 197 1.95 16.27 -15.78
C ARG A 197 0.96 15.13 -16.03
N LEU A 198 -0.06 15.01 -15.19
CA LEU A 198 -1.12 14.03 -15.34
C LEU A 198 -1.95 14.27 -16.60
N GLU A 199 -2.33 15.52 -16.88
CA GLU A 199 -3.02 15.89 -18.13
C GLU A 199 -2.16 15.59 -19.37
N ARG A 200 -0.84 15.82 -19.30
CA ARG A 200 0.07 15.42 -20.37
C ARG A 200 0.10 13.91 -20.59
N ALA A 201 0.12 13.12 -19.51
CA ALA A 201 0.07 11.65 -19.61
C ALA A 201 -1.24 11.17 -20.24
N ILE A 202 -2.38 11.80 -19.90
CA ILE A 202 -3.69 11.50 -20.49
C ILE A 202 -3.68 11.77 -22.00
N ARG A 203 -3.15 12.92 -22.43
CA ARG A 203 -3.03 13.27 -23.86
C ARG A 203 -2.08 12.33 -24.61
N LYS A 204 -0.97 11.93 -23.98
CA LYS A 204 -0.06 10.91 -24.53
C LYS A 204 -0.81 9.60 -24.77
N LEU A 205 -1.58 9.12 -23.80
CA LEU A 205 -2.38 7.90 -23.91
C LEU A 205 -3.38 7.96 -25.07
N GLN A 206 -4.10 9.07 -25.21
CA GLN A 206 -5.08 9.30 -26.27
C GLN A 206 -4.42 9.27 -27.67
N SER A 207 -3.41 10.12 -27.86
CA SER A 207 -2.69 10.23 -29.14
C SER A 207 -1.96 8.95 -29.57
N GLN A 208 -1.36 8.21 -28.64
CA GLN A 208 -0.66 6.96 -28.95
C GLN A 208 -1.62 5.83 -29.35
N SER A 209 -2.80 5.79 -28.73
CA SER A 209 -3.79 4.75 -29.02
C SER A 209 -4.34 4.83 -30.44
N GLU A 210 -4.42 6.04 -31.02
CA GLU A 210 -4.97 6.31 -32.35
C GLU A 210 -3.94 6.12 -33.49
N SER A 211 -2.65 6.28 -33.22
CA SER A 211 -1.61 6.45 -34.26
C SER A 211 -0.70 5.22 -34.52
N SER A 212 -0.97 4.06 -33.89
CA SER A 212 -0.04 2.92 -33.94
C SER A 212 -0.23 1.99 -35.14
N LEU A 213 0.85 1.42 -35.66
CA LEU A 213 0.83 0.33 -36.66
C LEU A 213 0.14 -0.97 -36.15
N LEU A 214 0.04 -1.15 -34.83
CA LEU A 214 -0.67 -2.27 -34.19
C LEU A 214 -2.19 -2.08 -34.13
N PHE A 215 -2.72 -1.00 -34.72
CA PHE A 215 -4.15 -0.69 -34.64
C PHE A 215 -5.02 -1.81 -35.20
N SER A 216 -4.64 -2.43 -36.33
CA SER A 216 -5.41 -3.52 -36.93
C SER A 216 -5.56 -4.74 -36.00
N LEU A 217 -4.48 -5.12 -35.31
CA LEU A 217 -4.44 -6.26 -34.39
C LEU A 217 -5.15 -5.97 -33.06
N ARG A 218 -5.07 -4.73 -32.57
CA ARG A 218 -5.71 -4.30 -31.32
C ARG A 218 -7.19 -3.96 -31.48
N SER A 219 -7.61 -3.51 -32.67
CA SER A 219 -8.97 -3.01 -32.93
C SER A 219 -10.05 -4.08 -32.68
N GLU A 220 -9.74 -5.36 -32.86
CA GLU A 220 -10.64 -6.47 -32.52
C GLU A 220 -11.01 -6.48 -31.03
N ARG A 221 -10.05 -6.17 -30.15
CA ARG A 221 -10.21 -6.13 -28.69
C ARG A 221 -10.39 -4.72 -28.13
N ARG A 222 -10.31 -3.68 -28.98
CA ARG A 222 -10.31 -2.25 -28.63
C ARG A 222 -9.28 -1.89 -27.53
N GLU A 223 -8.12 -2.52 -27.58
CA GLU A 223 -7.08 -2.33 -26.56
C GLU A 223 -6.47 -0.93 -26.61
N LYS A 224 -6.08 -0.38 -25.46
CA LYS A 224 -5.43 0.93 -25.36
C LYS A 224 -3.94 0.76 -25.06
N ILE A 225 -3.10 1.57 -25.71
CA ILE A 225 -1.65 1.54 -25.50
C ILE A 225 -1.34 2.39 -24.27
N LEU A 226 -0.76 1.78 -23.24
CA LEU A 226 -0.44 2.42 -21.97
C LEU A 226 0.99 2.99 -21.94
N GLU A 227 1.94 2.21 -22.46
CA GLU A 227 3.35 2.58 -22.52
C GLU A 227 4.05 1.92 -23.71
N VAL A 228 5.04 2.63 -24.27
CA VAL A 228 5.89 2.14 -25.35
C VAL A 228 7.34 2.47 -25.02
N ASP A 229 8.23 1.48 -25.16
CA ASP A 229 9.67 1.64 -24.94
C ASP A 229 10.46 0.86 -26.00
N GLY A 230 11.72 1.24 -26.22
CA GLY A 230 12.52 0.76 -27.35
C GLY A 230 12.14 1.40 -28.69
N THR A 231 11.66 2.66 -28.67
CA THR A 231 11.51 3.51 -29.85
C THR A 231 12.82 4.23 -30.20
N VAL A 232 12.86 4.98 -31.31
CA VAL A 232 14.06 5.71 -31.77
C VAL A 232 14.69 6.62 -30.70
N THR A 233 13.88 7.15 -29.78
CA THR A 233 14.33 8.07 -28.72
C THR A 233 14.77 7.36 -27.42
N THR A 234 14.59 6.05 -27.32
CA THR A 234 14.83 5.24 -26.11
C THR A 234 15.71 4.03 -26.44
N GLN A 235 16.47 3.51 -25.48
CA GLN A 235 17.28 2.32 -25.73
C GLN A 235 16.38 1.11 -26.05
N PRO A 236 16.77 0.19 -26.95
CA PRO A 236 15.95 -0.98 -27.26
C PRO A 236 15.78 -1.89 -26.04
N VAL A 237 14.65 -2.59 -25.97
CA VAL A 237 14.40 -3.67 -25.01
C VAL A 237 14.95 -4.95 -25.62
N LEU A 238 15.71 -5.73 -24.85
CA LEU A 238 16.29 -6.99 -25.32
C LEU A 238 15.42 -8.16 -24.86
N GLU A 239 14.86 -8.90 -25.80
CA GLU A 239 14.11 -10.12 -25.52
C GLU A 239 15.02 -11.33 -25.61
N HIS A 240 15.13 -12.08 -24.52
CA HIS A 240 15.86 -13.34 -24.44
C HIS A 240 14.88 -14.51 -24.45
N VAL A 241 15.06 -15.42 -25.40
CA VAL A 241 14.33 -16.69 -25.51
C VAL A 241 15.35 -17.81 -25.68
N GLY A 242 15.46 -18.67 -24.66
CA GLY A 242 16.52 -19.66 -24.59
C GLY A 242 17.91 -19.00 -24.61
N ILE A 243 18.66 -19.22 -25.68
CA ILE A 243 20.02 -18.68 -25.90
C ILE A 243 20.01 -17.47 -26.85
N SER A 244 18.86 -17.13 -27.44
CA SER A 244 18.74 -16.08 -28.45
C SER A 244 18.31 -14.75 -27.84
N THR A 245 18.94 -13.66 -28.28
CA THR A 245 18.62 -12.29 -27.85
C THR A 245 18.18 -11.44 -29.04
N TRP A 246 17.04 -10.76 -28.92
CA TRP A 246 16.46 -9.92 -29.96
C TRP A 246 16.24 -8.49 -29.44
N PRO A 247 16.85 -7.44 -30.04
CA PRO A 247 16.53 -6.06 -29.71
C PRO A 247 15.20 -5.64 -30.35
N GLY A 248 14.35 -4.96 -29.61
CA GLY A 248 13.00 -4.64 -30.06
C GLY A 248 12.34 -3.47 -29.34
N ARG A 249 11.11 -3.20 -29.78
CA ARG A 249 10.16 -2.29 -29.15
C ARG A 249 9.17 -3.10 -28.33
N LEU A 250 8.94 -2.68 -27.09
CA LEU A 250 7.94 -3.26 -26.19
C LEU A 250 6.78 -2.28 -26.03
N THR A 251 5.56 -2.77 -26.23
CA THR A 251 4.33 -2.01 -26.05
C THR A 251 3.44 -2.72 -25.03
N LEU A 252 3.03 -2.02 -23.98
CA LEU A 252 2.04 -2.51 -23.02
C LEU A 252 0.66 -1.96 -23.38
N THR A 253 -0.32 -2.84 -23.45
CA THR A 253 -1.73 -2.47 -23.53
C THR A 253 -2.46 -2.80 -22.23
N ASP A 254 -3.73 -2.41 -22.15
CA ASP A 254 -4.62 -2.81 -21.07
C ASP A 254 -4.97 -4.32 -21.07
N HIS A 255 -4.47 -5.11 -22.03
CA HIS A 255 -4.77 -6.55 -22.15
C HIS A 255 -3.54 -7.44 -22.39
N ALA A 256 -2.48 -6.94 -23.03
CA ALA A 256 -1.35 -7.77 -23.44
C ALA A 256 -0.04 -6.96 -23.56
N LEU A 257 1.07 -7.67 -23.64
CA LEU A 257 2.37 -7.13 -24.07
C LEU A 257 2.61 -7.49 -25.54
N TYR A 258 3.05 -6.51 -26.32
CA TYR A 258 3.45 -6.68 -27.70
C TYR A 258 4.95 -6.41 -27.83
N PHE A 259 5.68 -7.38 -28.37
CA PHE A 259 7.10 -7.24 -28.66
C PHE A 259 7.35 -7.27 -30.16
N GLU A 260 7.99 -6.23 -30.68
CA GLU A 260 8.33 -6.05 -32.09
C GLU A 260 9.86 -6.00 -32.24
N ALA A 261 10.47 -7.06 -32.76
CA ALA A 261 11.91 -7.11 -32.98
C ALA A 261 12.34 -6.11 -34.08
N HIS A 262 13.48 -5.46 -33.90
CA HIS A 262 14.07 -4.56 -34.89
C HIS A 262 14.64 -5.34 -36.08
N ARG A 263 14.25 -4.97 -37.30
CA ARG A 263 14.99 -5.29 -38.53
C ARG A 263 15.69 -4.02 -39.05
N VAL A 264 16.59 -4.20 -40.02
CA VAL A 264 17.42 -3.13 -40.61
C VAL A 264 16.62 -1.91 -41.06
N VAL A 265 15.36 -2.07 -41.48
CA VAL A 265 14.50 -0.97 -42.00
C VAL A 265 13.05 -1.01 -41.48
N SER A 266 12.60 -2.09 -40.83
CA SER A 266 11.21 -2.27 -40.36
C SER A 266 11.13 -3.07 -39.06
N TYR A 267 9.93 -3.18 -38.50
CA TYR A 267 9.67 -4.06 -37.36
C TYR A 267 9.15 -5.43 -37.84
N ASP A 268 9.50 -6.47 -37.07
CA ASP A 268 8.92 -7.80 -37.23
C ASP A 268 7.45 -7.86 -36.81
N LYS A 269 6.74 -8.93 -37.19
CA LYS A 269 5.37 -9.16 -36.69
C LYS A 269 5.40 -9.26 -35.17
N ALA A 270 4.55 -8.49 -34.50
CA ALA A 270 4.51 -8.44 -33.06
C ALA A 270 4.21 -9.82 -32.43
N LYS A 271 5.06 -10.24 -31.48
CA LYS A 271 4.77 -11.33 -30.56
C LYS A 271 3.82 -10.82 -29.48
N ILE A 272 2.80 -11.61 -29.13
CA ILE A 272 1.75 -11.23 -28.18
C ILE A 272 1.87 -12.09 -26.93
N TYR A 273 2.00 -11.44 -25.78
CA TYR A 273 1.95 -12.07 -24.47
C TYR A 273 0.69 -11.62 -23.74
N ASP A 274 -0.32 -12.49 -23.72
CA ASP A 274 -1.66 -12.18 -23.17
C ASP A 274 -1.63 -12.10 -21.64
N LEU A 275 -2.03 -10.95 -21.07
CA LEU A 275 -2.15 -10.71 -19.63
C LEU A 275 -3.59 -10.89 -19.13
N ALA A 276 -4.57 -10.89 -20.03
CA ALA A 276 -5.99 -10.95 -19.71
C ALA A 276 -6.51 -12.38 -19.54
N ALA A 277 -5.98 -13.33 -20.30
CA ALA A 277 -6.35 -14.74 -20.19
C ALA A 277 -5.80 -15.37 -18.89
N ASP A 278 -6.48 -16.36 -18.32
CA ASP A 278 -5.97 -17.10 -17.14
C ASP A 278 -4.99 -18.20 -17.58
N LEU A 279 -3.74 -17.82 -17.87
CA LEU A 279 -2.70 -18.71 -18.39
C LEU A 279 -1.63 -19.06 -17.33
N GLN A 280 -1.98 -18.90 -16.04
CA GLN A 280 -1.06 -19.04 -14.90
C GLN A 280 0.26 -18.27 -15.12
N GLN A 281 0.16 -17.02 -15.55
CA GLN A 281 1.32 -16.19 -15.86
C GLN A 281 2.19 -15.99 -14.62
N VAL A 282 3.51 -15.94 -14.79
CA VAL A 282 4.44 -15.58 -13.71
C VAL A 282 5.29 -14.43 -14.21
N VAL A 283 5.19 -13.30 -13.49
CA VAL A 283 5.95 -12.07 -13.79
C VAL A 283 6.77 -11.68 -12.57
N ARG A 284 8.10 -11.71 -12.71
CA ARG A 284 9.04 -11.44 -11.62
C ARG A 284 10.33 -10.81 -12.13
N PRO A 285 11.09 -10.11 -11.27
CA PRO A 285 12.42 -9.67 -11.63
C PRO A 285 13.35 -10.87 -11.84
N GLU A 286 14.30 -10.76 -12.76
CA GLU A 286 15.27 -11.80 -13.08
C GLU A 286 16.65 -11.18 -13.31
N LEU A 287 17.68 -11.87 -12.81
CA LEU A 287 19.06 -11.42 -12.84
C LEU A 287 19.71 -11.88 -14.16
N THR A 288 20.07 -10.94 -15.04
CA THR A 288 20.70 -11.23 -16.34
C THR A 288 22.23 -11.28 -16.29
N GLY A 289 22.81 -11.05 -15.12
CA GLY A 289 24.26 -11.02 -14.95
C GLY A 289 24.90 -12.40 -14.94
N PRO A 290 26.18 -12.51 -15.37
CA PRO A 290 26.95 -13.71 -15.12
C PRO A 290 26.94 -13.99 -13.60
N TRP A 291 26.67 -15.25 -13.25
CA TRP A 291 26.59 -15.74 -11.87
C TRP A 291 25.40 -15.26 -11.02
N GLY A 292 24.35 -14.69 -11.62
CA GLY A 292 23.17 -14.26 -10.87
C GLY A 292 23.48 -13.15 -9.87
N THR A 293 24.45 -12.28 -10.19
CA THR A 293 24.83 -11.15 -9.34
C THR A 293 23.79 -10.02 -9.43
N ARG A 294 23.42 -9.45 -8.27
CA ARG A 294 22.40 -8.38 -8.15
C ARG A 294 22.74 -7.08 -8.92
N LEU A 295 23.99 -6.93 -9.38
CA LEU A 295 24.44 -5.80 -10.19
C LEU A 295 23.79 -5.76 -11.59
N PHE A 296 23.21 -6.87 -12.04
CA PHE A 296 22.55 -7.01 -13.34
C PHE A 296 21.06 -7.39 -13.18
N ASP A 297 20.39 -6.80 -12.20
CA ASP A 297 18.94 -6.98 -11.99
C ASP A 297 18.11 -6.10 -12.95
N LYS A 298 18.28 -6.37 -14.25
CA LYS A 298 17.81 -5.52 -15.35
C LYS A 298 16.70 -6.13 -16.17
N ALA A 299 16.17 -7.30 -15.80
CA ALA A 299 15.16 -7.96 -16.61
C ALA A 299 13.87 -8.32 -15.87
N VAL A 300 12.82 -8.44 -16.67
CA VAL A 300 11.52 -8.96 -16.28
C VAL A 300 11.36 -10.33 -16.91
N PHE A 301 11.15 -11.34 -16.07
CA PHE A 301 10.81 -12.69 -16.50
C PHE A 301 9.30 -12.82 -16.70
N TYR A 302 8.91 -13.41 -17.83
CA TYR A 302 7.54 -13.77 -18.17
C TYR A 302 7.45 -15.26 -18.53
N LYS A 303 6.53 -15.97 -17.89
CA LYS A 303 6.19 -17.36 -18.24
C LYS A 303 4.68 -17.54 -18.20
N SER A 304 4.14 -18.31 -19.15
CA SER A 304 2.74 -18.72 -19.19
C SER A 304 2.63 -20.15 -19.69
N VAL A 305 1.47 -20.81 -19.46
CA VAL A 305 1.22 -22.18 -19.95
C VAL A 305 1.19 -22.25 -21.48
N SER A 306 0.87 -21.14 -22.15
CA SER A 306 0.88 -21.04 -23.62
C SER A 306 2.27 -21.00 -24.24
N LEU A 307 3.33 -20.76 -23.45
CA LEU A 307 4.70 -20.67 -23.93
C LEU A 307 5.48 -21.94 -23.57
N SER A 308 6.20 -22.49 -24.55
CA SER A 308 7.12 -23.62 -24.34
C SER A 308 8.37 -23.20 -23.57
N GLU A 309 8.89 -22.00 -23.85
CA GLU A 309 10.07 -21.42 -23.21
C GLU A 309 9.70 -20.11 -22.52
N PRO A 310 10.26 -19.83 -21.32
CA PRO A 310 10.07 -18.55 -20.68
C PRO A 310 10.79 -17.43 -21.45
N VAL A 311 10.27 -16.22 -21.32
CA VAL A 311 10.80 -15.04 -21.98
C VAL A 311 11.39 -14.11 -20.92
N VAL A 312 12.59 -13.59 -21.17
CA VAL A 312 13.23 -12.61 -20.29
C VAL A 312 13.41 -11.31 -21.05
N MET A 313 12.74 -10.25 -20.61
CA MET A 313 12.79 -8.93 -21.21
C MET A 313 13.77 -8.06 -20.42
N GLU A 314 14.95 -7.83 -20.97
CA GLU A 314 15.98 -7.00 -20.37
C GLU A 314 15.85 -5.54 -20.79
N PHE A 315 15.99 -4.65 -19.80
CA PHE A 315 15.94 -3.20 -19.90
C PHE A 315 17.34 -2.65 -19.61
N PRO A 316 18.18 -2.43 -20.64
CA PRO A 316 19.51 -1.88 -20.44
C PRO A 316 19.44 -0.52 -19.75
N GLU A 317 20.21 -0.38 -18.66
CA GLU A 317 20.46 0.87 -17.94
C GLU A 317 21.94 0.93 -17.53
N LEU A 318 22.55 2.11 -17.58
CA LEU A 318 23.95 2.29 -17.18
C LEU A 318 24.15 2.13 -15.66
N LYS A 319 23.20 2.62 -14.86
CA LYS A 319 23.22 2.55 -13.40
C LYS A 319 21.80 2.46 -12.86
N GLY A 320 21.56 1.54 -11.93
CA GLY A 320 20.25 1.32 -11.33
C GLY A 320 19.42 0.25 -12.03
N HIS A 321 18.15 0.18 -11.62
CA HIS A 321 17.14 -0.77 -12.08
C HIS A 321 15.76 -0.09 -12.22
N THR A 322 15.72 1.25 -12.31
CA THR A 322 14.48 2.03 -12.20
C THR A 322 13.59 1.87 -13.43
N ARG A 323 14.14 1.74 -14.63
CA ARG A 323 13.37 1.41 -15.85
C ARG A 323 12.76 0.02 -15.76
N ARG A 324 13.52 -0.95 -15.24
CA ARG A 324 13.01 -2.32 -15.04
C ARG A 324 11.90 -2.35 -14.00
N ASP A 325 12.08 -1.70 -12.85
CA ASP A 325 11.07 -1.63 -11.79
C ASP A 325 9.78 -0.98 -12.25
N TYR A 326 9.91 0.11 -13.02
CA TYR A 326 8.77 0.77 -13.62
C TYR A 326 7.98 -0.19 -14.53
N TRP A 327 8.67 -0.86 -15.46
CA TRP A 327 8.04 -1.82 -16.38
C TRP A 327 7.45 -3.03 -15.65
N LEU A 328 8.16 -3.57 -14.66
CA LEU A 328 7.68 -4.67 -13.83
C LEU A 328 6.38 -4.28 -13.10
N ALA A 329 6.34 -3.10 -12.50
CA ALA A 329 5.20 -2.61 -11.74
C ALA A 329 3.96 -2.41 -12.63
N ILE A 330 4.09 -1.76 -13.80
CA ILE A 330 2.95 -1.55 -14.70
C ILE A 330 2.45 -2.86 -15.34
N ILE A 331 3.33 -3.82 -15.63
CA ILE A 331 2.94 -5.14 -16.14
C ILE A 331 2.15 -5.89 -15.08
N ARG A 332 2.65 -5.90 -13.84
CA ARG A 332 1.98 -6.56 -12.71
C ARG A 332 0.63 -5.94 -12.41
N GLU A 333 0.49 -4.61 -12.48
CA GLU A 333 -0.78 -3.93 -12.22
C GLU A 333 -1.87 -4.40 -13.18
N ILE A 334 -1.59 -4.46 -14.49
CA ILE A 334 -2.55 -4.95 -15.49
C ILE A 334 -2.84 -6.45 -15.28
N LEU A 335 -1.81 -7.25 -15.03
CA LEU A 335 -1.99 -8.68 -14.76
C LEU A 335 -2.88 -8.92 -13.52
N TYR A 336 -2.64 -8.17 -12.44
CA TYR A 336 -3.39 -8.30 -11.19
C TYR A 336 -4.81 -7.76 -11.31
N ALA A 337 -5.04 -6.71 -12.10
CA ALA A 337 -6.38 -6.25 -12.45
C ALA A 337 -7.18 -7.33 -13.19
N HIS A 338 -6.60 -8.00 -14.19
CA HIS A 338 -7.27 -9.09 -14.92
C HIS A 338 -7.49 -10.33 -14.05
N ARG A 339 -6.53 -10.67 -13.18
CA ARG A 339 -6.72 -11.73 -12.16
C ARG A 339 -7.85 -11.41 -11.19
N PHE A 340 -7.98 -10.14 -10.79
CA PHE A 340 -9.07 -9.70 -9.95
C PHE A 340 -10.42 -9.85 -10.68
N ILE A 341 -10.51 -9.39 -11.94
CA ILE A 341 -11.70 -9.55 -12.79
C ILE A 341 -12.09 -11.02 -12.91
N SER A 342 -11.15 -11.91 -13.21
CA SER A 342 -11.42 -13.34 -13.38
C SER A 342 -11.82 -14.01 -12.05
N LYS A 343 -11.16 -13.66 -10.95
CA LYS A 343 -11.44 -14.19 -9.60
C LYS A 343 -12.87 -13.86 -9.13
N PHE A 344 -13.33 -12.64 -9.37
CA PHE A 344 -14.67 -12.20 -8.98
C PHE A 344 -15.72 -12.33 -10.10
N ARG A 345 -15.34 -12.83 -11.28
CA ARG A 345 -16.20 -13.02 -12.45
C ARG A 345 -16.93 -11.74 -12.87
N LEU A 346 -16.22 -10.60 -12.79
CA LEU A 346 -16.76 -9.29 -13.15
C LEU A 346 -16.95 -9.18 -14.67
N SER A 347 -18.05 -8.58 -15.12
CA SER A 347 -18.38 -8.47 -16.54
C SER A 347 -19.00 -7.12 -16.90
N GLY A 348 -18.89 -6.71 -18.16
CA GLY A 348 -19.43 -5.43 -18.64
C GLY A 348 -18.80 -4.21 -17.96
N HIS A 349 -19.64 -3.30 -17.46
CA HIS A 349 -19.21 -2.04 -16.85
C HIS A 349 -18.30 -2.21 -15.62
N GLU A 350 -18.50 -3.28 -14.83
CA GLU A 350 -17.66 -3.55 -13.65
C GLU A 350 -16.22 -3.86 -14.06
N ARG A 351 -16.05 -4.63 -15.15
CA ARG A 351 -14.73 -4.93 -15.73
C ARG A 351 -14.06 -3.65 -16.21
N ASP A 352 -14.81 -2.80 -16.92
CA ASP A 352 -14.30 -1.55 -17.46
C ASP A 352 -13.88 -0.57 -16.35
N GLU A 353 -14.67 -0.47 -15.29
CA GLU A 353 -14.37 0.32 -14.09
C GLU A 353 -13.07 -0.16 -13.40
N VAL A 354 -12.84 -1.47 -13.32
CA VAL A 354 -11.59 -2.04 -12.77
C VAL A 354 -10.38 -1.72 -13.64
N LEU A 355 -10.48 -1.94 -14.96
CA LEU A 355 -9.38 -1.66 -15.88
C LEU A 355 -9.03 -0.17 -15.88
N LEU A 356 -10.03 0.71 -15.82
CA LEU A 356 -9.82 2.15 -15.71
C LEU A 356 -9.09 2.54 -14.42
N LYS A 357 -9.36 1.89 -13.28
CA LYS A 357 -8.60 2.14 -12.04
C LYS A 357 -7.12 1.81 -12.20
N ALA A 358 -6.80 0.68 -12.85
CA ALA A 358 -5.43 0.29 -13.15
C ALA A 358 -4.76 1.29 -14.11
N ILE A 359 -5.45 1.67 -15.19
CA ILE A 359 -4.97 2.66 -16.18
C ILE A 359 -4.71 4.01 -15.51
N PHE A 360 -5.64 4.51 -14.69
CA PHE A 360 -5.47 5.75 -13.94
C PHE A 360 -4.31 5.64 -12.94
N GLY A 361 -4.07 4.47 -12.34
CA GLY A 361 -2.87 4.20 -11.55
C GLY A 361 -1.58 4.42 -12.35
N ILE A 362 -1.51 3.85 -13.55
CA ILE A 362 -0.34 3.97 -14.44
C ILE A 362 -0.13 5.42 -14.89
N LEU A 363 -1.20 6.15 -15.24
CA LEU A 363 -1.11 7.57 -15.60
C LEU A 363 -0.58 8.45 -14.46
N ARG A 364 -1.04 8.19 -13.22
CA ARG A 364 -0.51 8.86 -12.02
C ARG A 364 0.96 8.54 -11.81
N LEU A 365 1.37 7.28 -11.98
CA LEU A 365 2.76 6.87 -11.87
C LEU A 365 3.63 7.55 -12.93
N GLN A 366 3.18 7.65 -14.18
CA GLN A 366 3.86 8.38 -15.25
C GLN A 366 4.07 9.86 -14.86
N ALA A 367 3.03 10.52 -14.35
CA ALA A 367 3.12 11.91 -13.91
C ALA A 367 4.12 12.08 -12.75
N ILE A 368 4.07 11.21 -11.74
CA ILE A 368 4.97 11.25 -10.56
C ILE A 368 6.43 11.00 -10.97
N LYS A 369 6.67 10.07 -11.89
CA LYS A 369 8.00 9.75 -12.41
C LYS A 369 8.64 10.94 -13.12
N GLU A 370 7.87 11.76 -13.82
CA GLU A 370 8.39 12.99 -14.46
C GLU A 370 8.73 14.10 -13.46
N ILE A 371 8.13 14.09 -12.28
CA ILE A 371 8.33 15.09 -11.23
C ILE A 371 9.50 14.70 -10.32
N SER A 372 9.61 13.42 -10.00
CA SER A 372 10.54 12.90 -9.00
C SER A 372 11.84 12.44 -9.66
N SER A 373 12.79 13.37 -9.84
CA SER A 373 14.12 13.04 -10.38
C SER A 373 15.16 12.68 -9.30
N ALA A 374 14.84 12.91 -8.02
CA ALA A 374 15.82 12.84 -6.93
C ALA A 374 15.66 11.63 -5.98
N VAL A 375 14.47 11.03 -5.89
CA VAL A 375 14.15 9.96 -4.91
C VAL A 375 13.87 8.65 -5.66
N PRO A 376 14.46 7.51 -5.26
CA PRO A 376 14.09 6.22 -5.81
C PRO A 376 12.60 5.95 -5.52
N LEU A 377 11.79 5.90 -6.58
CA LEU A 377 10.35 5.66 -6.47
C LEU A 377 10.06 4.17 -6.33
N CYS A 378 9.39 3.77 -5.25
CA CYS A 378 8.77 2.45 -5.14
C CYS A 378 7.51 2.40 -6.03
N CYS A 379 7.69 2.09 -7.31
CA CYS A 379 6.60 2.08 -8.31
C CYS A 379 5.44 1.17 -7.93
N GLU A 380 5.73 0.02 -7.30
CA GLU A 380 4.72 -0.95 -6.84
C GLU A 380 3.79 -0.33 -5.78
N ALA A 381 4.31 0.52 -4.89
CA ALA A 381 3.55 1.16 -3.81
C ALA A 381 2.56 2.25 -4.28
N LEU A 382 2.65 2.68 -5.54
CA LEU A 382 1.76 3.70 -6.13
C LEU A 382 0.62 3.09 -6.96
N LEU A 383 0.61 1.77 -7.12
CA LEU A 383 -0.31 1.02 -7.98
C LEU A 383 -1.23 0.15 -7.13
N MET A 384 -2.54 0.26 -7.36
CA MET A 384 -3.57 -0.25 -6.44
C MET A 384 -3.54 -1.76 -6.31
N PHE A 385 -3.48 -2.47 -7.43
CA PHE A 385 -3.54 -3.94 -7.43
C PHE A 385 -2.22 -4.55 -6.98
N ASN A 386 -1.08 -3.93 -7.30
CA ASN A 386 0.22 -4.29 -6.73
C ASN A 386 0.23 -4.15 -5.21
N VAL A 387 -0.17 -2.99 -4.69
CA VAL A 387 -0.27 -2.73 -3.24
C VAL A 387 -1.18 -3.76 -2.57
N CYS A 388 -2.33 -4.08 -3.15
CA CYS A 388 -3.22 -5.10 -2.58
C CYS A 388 -2.61 -6.51 -2.61
N ASP A 389 -1.70 -6.82 -3.53
CA ASP A 389 -1.01 -8.11 -3.56
C ASP A 389 0.14 -8.20 -2.54
N GLU A 390 0.68 -7.07 -2.10
CA GLU A 390 1.76 -7.04 -1.10
C GLU A 390 1.27 -6.80 0.34
N LEU A 391 0.22 -5.99 0.51
CA LEU A 391 -0.27 -5.62 1.84
C LEU A 391 -0.85 -6.81 2.61
N PRO A 392 -0.60 -6.88 3.93
CA PRO A 392 -1.31 -7.78 4.82
C PRO A 392 -2.79 -7.38 4.85
N GLY A 393 -3.68 -8.32 4.49
CA GLY A 393 -5.12 -8.05 4.37
C GLY A 393 -5.56 -7.37 3.07
N GLY A 394 -4.68 -7.24 2.07
CA GLY A 394 -5.05 -6.72 0.75
C GLY A 394 -6.13 -7.56 0.03
N ASP A 395 -6.28 -8.84 0.36
CA ASP A 395 -7.37 -9.68 -0.13
C ASP A 395 -8.75 -9.22 0.37
N LEU A 396 -8.82 -8.66 1.59
CA LEU A 396 -10.03 -8.07 2.16
C LEU A 396 -10.40 -6.77 1.43
N ILE A 397 -9.40 -5.93 1.11
CA ILE A 397 -9.61 -4.69 0.34
C ILE A 397 -10.25 -5.02 -1.01
N LEU A 398 -9.66 -5.98 -1.74
CA LEU A 398 -10.18 -6.43 -3.03
C LEU A 398 -11.59 -7.04 -2.90
N GLU A 399 -11.87 -7.82 -1.87
CA GLU A 399 -13.20 -8.36 -1.62
C GLU A 399 -14.24 -7.26 -1.33
N LYS A 400 -13.89 -6.24 -0.53
CA LYS A 400 -14.76 -5.09 -0.29
C LYS A 400 -15.00 -4.29 -1.57
N LEU A 401 -13.97 -4.09 -2.38
CA LEU A 401 -14.10 -3.42 -3.68
C LEU A 401 -15.03 -4.20 -4.62
N ALA A 402 -14.87 -5.52 -4.73
CA ALA A 402 -15.76 -6.36 -5.54
C ALA A 402 -17.22 -6.30 -5.06
N ASN A 403 -17.45 -6.31 -3.75
CA ASN A 403 -18.79 -6.17 -3.18
C ASN A 403 -19.40 -4.79 -3.49
N ILE A 404 -18.60 -3.71 -3.46
CA ILE A 404 -19.07 -2.37 -3.83
C ILE A 404 -19.46 -2.32 -5.31
N LEU A 405 -18.68 -2.94 -6.20
CA LEU A 405 -19.00 -2.99 -7.63
C LEU A 405 -20.30 -3.78 -7.90
N THR A 406 -20.47 -4.93 -7.24
CA THR A 406 -21.61 -5.84 -7.46
C THR A 406 -22.91 -5.40 -6.77
N MET A 407 -22.85 -4.87 -5.54
CA MET A 407 -24.03 -4.31 -4.86
C MET A 407 -24.58 -3.10 -5.61
N ARG A 408 -23.70 -2.32 -6.23
CA ARG A 408 -24.06 -1.15 -7.04
C ARG A 408 -24.92 -1.51 -8.26
N ASP A 409 -24.78 -2.71 -8.81
CA ASP A 409 -25.61 -3.20 -9.92
C ASP A 409 -27.01 -3.65 -9.48
N VAL A 410 -27.18 -4.05 -8.21
CA VAL A 410 -28.49 -4.44 -7.64
C VAL A 410 -29.30 -3.21 -7.24
N ASP A 411 -28.69 -2.24 -6.56
CA ASP A 411 -29.34 -0.97 -6.22
C ASP A 411 -29.73 -0.17 -7.48
N ARG A 412 -28.92 -0.27 -8.55
CA ARG A 412 -29.21 0.30 -9.88
C ARG A 412 -30.50 -0.22 -10.52
N ARG A 413 -30.90 -1.48 -10.26
CA ARG A 413 -32.17 -2.02 -10.79
C ARG A 413 -33.39 -1.60 -9.98
N ASN A 414 -33.19 -1.18 -8.73
CA ASN A 414 -34.26 -0.98 -7.77
C ASN A 414 -34.55 0.50 -7.45
N ALA A 415 -33.59 1.42 -7.64
CA ALA A 415 -33.73 2.82 -7.24
C ALA A 415 -34.09 3.76 -8.42
N GLY A 416 -35.36 4.12 -8.53
CA GLY A 416 -35.82 5.28 -9.31
C GLY A 416 -35.68 6.58 -8.52
N LYS A 417 -34.64 7.37 -8.83
CA LYS A 417 -34.20 8.68 -8.28
C LYS A 417 -32.91 8.61 -7.44
N SER A 418 -31.93 9.39 -7.89
CA SER A 418 -30.53 9.31 -7.54
C SER A 418 -30.18 10.03 -6.22
N ARG A 419 -29.51 9.33 -5.29
CA ARG A 419 -28.73 9.90 -4.17
C ARG A 419 -27.39 10.46 -4.68
N ASN A 420 -27.45 11.31 -5.70
CA ASN A 420 -26.32 11.60 -6.59
C ASN A 420 -25.19 12.41 -5.92
N GLY A 421 -25.49 13.19 -4.88
CA GLY A 421 -24.50 14.07 -4.23
C GLY A 421 -23.77 13.46 -3.04
N MET A 422 -24.24 12.32 -2.53
CA MET A 422 -23.68 11.71 -1.33
C MET A 422 -22.41 10.89 -1.59
N TYR A 423 -22.02 10.74 -2.86
CA TYR A 423 -20.86 9.95 -3.24
C TYR A 423 -20.01 10.64 -4.31
N SER A 424 -18.76 10.21 -4.42
CA SER A 424 -17.86 10.67 -5.49
C SER A 424 -18.26 10.14 -6.88
N ILE A 425 -17.47 10.42 -7.92
CA ILE A 425 -17.71 9.95 -9.29
C ILE A 425 -16.99 8.61 -9.52
N SER A 426 -17.55 7.71 -10.33
CA SER A 426 -16.84 6.50 -10.75
C SER A 426 -15.75 6.74 -11.79
N ALA A 427 -14.84 5.77 -11.94
CA ALA A 427 -13.78 5.84 -12.94
C ALA A 427 -14.34 5.79 -14.38
N LEU A 428 -15.39 5.01 -14.62
CA LEU A 428 -16.07 4.91 -15.92
C LEU A 428 -16.76 6.22 -16.31
N ALA A 429 -17.47 6.85 -15.38
CA ALA A 429 -18.10 8.15 -15.62
C ALA A 429 -17.05 9.22 -15.94
N LEU A 430 -15.92 9.24 -15.22
CA LEU A 430 -14.79 10.13 -15.50
C LEU A 430 -14.16 9.84 -16.87
N ALA A 431 -13.91 8.56 -17.19
CA ALA A 431 -13.32 8.19 -18.47
C ALA A 431 -14.17 8.70 -19.64
N SER A 432 -15.49 8.61 -19.54
CA SER A 432 -16.41 9.13 -20.56
C SER A 432 -16.26 10.65 -20.77
N SER A 433 -16.05 11.43 -19.71
CA SER A 433 -15.86 12.89 -19.81
C SER A 433 -14.48 13.29 -20.35
N LEU A 434 -13.46 12.45 -20.14
CA LEU A 434 -12.15 12.58 -20.78
C LEU A 434 -12.15 12.14 -22.25
N GLY A 435 -13.29 11.75 -22.83
CA GLY A 435 -13.39 11.27 -24.20
C GLY A 435 -12.84 9.85 -24.39
N PHE A 436 -12.61 9.08 -23.32
CA PHE A 436 -12.24 7.68 -23.44
C PHE A 436 -13.47 6.83 -23.76
N VAL A 437 -13.51 6.28 -24.98
CA VAL A 437 -14.42 5.17 -25.30
C VAL A 437 -13.87 3.90 -24.66
N PHE A 438 -14.56 3.31 -23.70
CA PHE A 438 -14.23 2.02 -23.08
C PHE A 438 -15.46 1.09 -23.23
N GLY A 439 -15.25 -0.15 -23.66
CA GLY A 439 -16.35 -1.12 -23.86
C GLY A 439 -17.12 -1.03 -25.19
N THR A 440 -18.13 -1.89 -25.35
CA THR A 440 -18.97 -2.07 -26.56
C THR A 440 -20.18 -1.15 -26.64
N SER A 441 -20.46 -0.31 -25.65
CA SER A 441 -21.59 0.62 -25.66
C SER A 441 -21.31 1.88 -26.50
N SER A 442 -21.02 1.68 -27.79
CA SER A 442 -21.17 2.74 -28.79
C SER A 442 -22.65 2.88 -29.11
N GLY A 443 -23.34 3.87 -28.54
CA GLY A 443 -24.65 4.29 -29.06
C GLY A 443 -25.77 4.59 -28.08
N VAL A 444 -25.55 4.69 -26.77
CA VAL A 444 -26.57 5.29 -25.87
C VAL A 444 -26.01 6.58 -25.29
N THR A 445 -26.06 7.62 -26.12
CA THR A 445 -26.19 8.99 -25.63
C THR A 445 -27.60 9.15 -25.04
N SER A 446 -27.69 9.84 -23.90
CA SER A 446 -28.88 10.22 -23.12
C SER A 446 -29.33 9.28 -22.01
N ASP A 447 -29.28 9.85 -20.80
CA ASP A 447 -30.02 9.55 -19.58
C ASP A 447 -30.12 8.09 -19.11
N THR A 448 -29.27 7.71 -18.15
CA THR A 448 -29.65 7.14 -16.83
C THR A 448 -28.46 6.51 -16.11
N GLY A 449 -28.14 7.03 -14.92
CA GLY A 449 -27.32 6.32 -13.92
C GLY A 449 -25.87 6.79 -13.84
N LEU A 450 -25.65 7.97 -13.26
CA LEU A 450 -24.33 8.41 -12.82
C LEU A 450 -23.79 7.36 -11.83
N ILE A 451 -22.73 6.67 -12.23
CA ILE A 451 -22.13 5.61 -11.43
C ILE A 451 -21.46 6.30 -10.23
N VAL A 452 -21.98 5.98 -9.06
CA VAL A 452 -21.51 6.43 -7.75
C VAL A 452 -20.05 5.98 -7.53
N GLY A 453 -19.21 6.84 -6.96
CA GLY A 453 -17.80 6.63 -6.69
C GLY A 453 -17.52 5.84 -5.41
N GLU A 454 -16.25 5.75 -5.00
CA GLU A 454 -15.79 4.94 -3.86
C GLU A 454 -15.92 5.63 -2.51
N ILE A 455 -16.06 6.96 -2.50
CA ILE A 455 -16.12 7.77 -1.28
C ILE A 455 -17.56 8.21 -1.06
N ALA A 456 -18.03 8.10 0.17
CA ALA A 456 -19.32 8.63 0.63
C ALA A 456 -19.08 9.86 1.52
N VAL A 457 -19.99 10.83 1.52
CA VAL A 457 -19.90 12.03 2.37
C VAL A 457 -20.00 11.66 3.86
N GLY A 458 -19.09 12.22 4.67
CA GLY A 458 -19.01 12.17 6.13
C GLY A 458 -18.71 10.81 6.77
N GLU A 459 -19.24 9.72 6.22
CA GLU A 459 -19.01 8.37 6.74
C GLU A 459 -17.78 7.73 6.07
N MET A 460 -16.91 7.10 6.88
CA MET A 460 -15.88 6.22 6.33
C MET A 460 -16.54 4.99 5.73
N THR A 461 -16.32 4.78 4.43
CA THR A 461 -16.84 3.61 3.73
C THR A 461 -16.19 2.32 4.24
N VAL A 462 -16.85 1.19 3.98
CA VAL A 462 -16.31 -0.14 4.33
C VAL A 462 -14.95 -0.39 3.67
N LEU A 463 -14.72 0.18 2.48
CA LEU A 463 -13.45 0.13 1.78
C LEU A 463 -12.38 0.95 2.50
N GLU A 464 -12.67 2.21 2.85
CA GLU A 464 -11.74 3.09 3.58
C GLU A 464 -11.33 2.48 4.93
N LYS A 465 -12.28 1.85 5.65
CA LYS A 465 -11.97 1.15 6.90
C LYS A 465 -11.03 -0.04 6.66
N ALA A 466 -11.29 -0.86 5.64
CA ALA A 466 -10.44 -2.00 5.32
C ALA A 466 -9.01 -1.57 4.92
N VAL A 467 -8.88 -0.45 4.20
CA VAL A 467 -7.57 0.12 3.85
C VAL A 467 -6.83 0.60 5.09
N ARG A 468 -7.49 1.31 6.00
CA ARG A 468 -6.91 1.77 7.27
C ARG A 468 -6.43 0.60 8.14
N ASP A 469 -7.26 -0.43 8.27
CA ASP A 469 -6.94 -1.64 9.05
C ASP A 469 -5.75 -2.40 8.44
N ALA A 470 -5.71 -2.56 7.12
CA ALA A 470 -4.60 -3.20 6.40
C ALA A 470 -3.28 -2.41 6.56
N ARG A 471 -3.35 -1.08 6.51
CA ARG A 471 -2.16 -0.23 6.73
C ARG A 471 -1.64 -0.33 8.16
N SER A 472 -2.50 -0.21 9.16
CA SER A 472 -2.06 -0.36 10.55
C SER A 472 -1.41 -1.73 10.80
N SER A 473 -1.91 -2.77 10.11
CA SER A 473 -1.31 -4.11 10.13
C SER A 473 0.06 -4.12 9.44
N TYR A 474 0.22 -3.42 8.32
CA TYR A 474 1.51 -3.27 7.64
C TYR A 474 2.54 -2.50 8.47
N GLU A 475 2.15 -1.40 9.13
CA GLU A 475 3.04 -0.65 10.04
C GLU A 475 3.58 -1.54 11.15
N ASN A 476 2.73 -2.39 11.73
CA ASN A 476 3.17 -3.39 12.71
C ASN A 476 4.18 -4.39 12.13
N VAL A 477 4.00 -4.81 10.87
CA VAL A 477 4.97 -5.68 10.18
C VAL A 477 6.29 -4.97 9.94
N VAL A 478 6.28 -3.69 9.54
CA VAL A 478 7.51 -2.90 9.35
C VAL A 478 8.25 -2.71 10.67
N LEU A 479 7.54 -2.39 11.76
CA LEU A 479 8.13 -2.32 13.09
C LEU A 479 8.72 -3.66 13.53
N ALA A 480 7.99 -4.76 13.31
CA ALA A 480 8.49 -6.11 13.58
C ALA A 480 9.74 -6.43 12.77
N GLN A 481 9.76 -6.08 11.49
CA GLN A 481 10.92 -6.26 10.62
C GLN A 481 12.12 -5.43 11.08
N ALA A 482 11.90 -4.20 11.54
CA ALA A 482 12.97 -3.37 12.10
C ALA A 482 13.57 -4.00 13.38
N THR A 483 12.76 -4.65 14.23
CA THR A 483 13.30 -5.43 15.37
C THR A 483 14.11 -6.64 14.92
N VAL A 484 13.69 -7.31 13.85
CA VAL A 484 14.43 -8.44 13.29
C VAL A 484 15.78 -7.97 12.76
N ASP A 485 15.80 -6.89 11.98
CA ASP A 485 17.03 -6.31 11.43
C ASP A 485 17.95 -5.75 12.52
N GLY A 486 17.39 -5.20 13.61
CA GLY A 486 18.17 -4.76 14.78
C GLY A 486 18.85 -5.90 15.56
N VAL A 487 18.35 -7.13 15.44
CA VAL A 487 18.90 -8.33 16.09
C VAL A 487 19.77 -9.16 15.13
N LYS A 488 19.85 -8.79 13.84
CA LYS A 488 20.79 -9.40 12.92
C LYS A 488 22.21 -9.01 13.32
N VAL A 489 22.99 -10.01 13.74
CA VAL A 489 24.40 -9.83 14.10
C VAL A 489 25.26 -10.40 12.97
N ASP A 490 26.28 -9.66 12.57
CA ASP A 490 27.28 -10.13 11.60
C ASP A 490 28.28 -11.06 12.30
N GLY A 491 28.57 -12.20 11.66
CA GLY A 491 29.53 -13.19 12.14
C GLY A 491 28.88 -14.50 12.58
N ILE A 492 29.49 -15.61 12.17
CA ILE A 492 28.99 -16.95 12.49
C ILE A 492 29.13 -17.25 13.98
N ASP A 493 30.27 -16.88 14.59
CA ASP A 493 30.53 -17.19 16.00
C ASP A 493 29.61 -16.43 16.95
N THR A 494 29.23 -15.19 16.60
CA THR A 494 28.28 -14.39 17.37
C THR A 494 26.86 -14.95 17.23
N ASN A 495 26.43 -15.29 16.01
CA ASN A 495 25.15 -15.96 15.77
C ASN A 495 25.07 -17.33 16.47
N LEU A 496 26.16 -18.10 16.50
CA LEU A 496 26.22 -19.38 17.19
C LEU A 496 26.19 -19.22 18.71
N ALA A 497 26.82 -18.17 19.26
CA ALA A 497 26.74 -17.83 20.68
C ALA A 497 25.29 -17.46 21.09
N VAL A 498 24.61 -16.64 20.29
CA VAL A 498 23.18 -16.31 20.50
C VAL A 498 22.32 -17.57 20.45
N MET A 499 22.54 -18.44 19.46
CA MET A 499 21.81 -19.71 19.33
C MET A 499 22.00 -20.61 20.54
N LYS A 500 23.23 -20.75 21.03
CA LYS A 500 23.57 -21.56 22.21
C LYS A 500 22.84 -21.05 23.45
N GLU A 501 22.78 -19.74 23.62
CA GLU A 501 22.09 -19.12 24.76
C GLU A 501 20.57 -19.30 24.67
N LEU A 502 19.98 -19.12 23.48
CA LEU A 502 18.55 -19.34 23.24
C LEU A 502 18.13 -20.81 23.42
N LEU A 503 19.00 -21.76 23.06
CA LEU A 503 18.79 -23.18 23.24
C LEU A 503 19.21 -23.67 24.64
N SER A 504 19.74 -22.82 25.51
CA SER A 504 20.15 -23.20 26.88
C SER A 504 19.04 -23.92 27.66
N PRO A 505 17.74 -23.52 27.61
CA PRO A 505 16.69 -24.23 28.33
C PRO A 505 16.44 -25.64 27.75
N MET A 506 16.55 -25.76 26.42
CA MET A 506 16.38 -27.05 25.72
C MET A 506 17.54 -28.00 25.99
N THR A 507 18.77 -27.48 26.03
CA THR A 507 19.95 -28.30 26.38
C THR A 507 19.89 -28.79 27.83
N GLN A 508 19.42 -27.97 28.77
CA GLN A 508 19.18 -28.40 30.16
C GLN A 508 18.13 -29.51 30.23
N PHE A 509 17.01 -29.36 29.51
CA PHE A 509 15.98 -30.39 29.44
C PHE A 509 16.49 -31.68 28.80
N TRP A 510 17.28 -31.59 27.72
CA TRP A 510 17.89 -32.74 27.08
C TRP A 510 18.88 -33.46 28.00
N ASN A 511 19.70 -32.70 28.74
CA ASN A 511 20.61 -33.28 29.73
C ASN A 511 19.85 -33.97 30.87
N TRP A 512 18.71 -33.43 31.30
CA TRP A 512 17.84 -34.10 32.27
C TRP A 512 17.22 -35.39 31.71
N LEU A 513 16.81 -35.41 30.44
CA LEU A 513 16.37 -36.65 29.78
C LEU A 513 17.50 -37.67 29.66
N LEU A 514 18.72 -37.24 29.31
CA LEU A 514 19.90 -38.11 29.27
C LEU A 514 20.23 -38.66 30.66
N PHE A 515 20.16 -37.83 31.70
CA PHE A 515 20.32 -38.25 33.10
C PHE A 515 19.34 -39.36 33.48
N LEU A 516 18.08 -39.23 33.05
CA LEU A 516 17.08 -40.29 33.22
C LEU A 516 17.39 -41.54 32.37
N LEU A 517 17.85 -41.37 31.13
CA LEU A 517 18.18 -42.45 30.21
C LEU A 517 19.41 -43.26 30.66
N TYR A 518 20.42 -42.60 31.23
CA TYR A 518 21.61 -43.22 31.79
C TYR A 518 21.38 -43.83 33.18
N TRP A 519 20.16 -43.73 33.72
CA TRP A 519 19.77 -44.27 35.02
C TRP A 519 20.63 -43.77 36.18
N GLU A 520 21.12 -42.54 36.10
CA GLU A 520 21.94 -41.94 37.18
C GLU A 520 21.15 -41.85 38.50
N GLU A 521 19.84 -41.58 38.42
CA GLU A 521 18.91 -41.73 39.55
C GLU A 521 17.86 -42.83 39.29
N PRO A 522 18.08 -44.06 39.78
CA PRO A 522 17.29 -45.22 39.36
C PRO A 522 15.81 -45.11 39.73
N LEU A 523 15.47 -44.48 40.86
CA LEU A 523 14.07 -44.33 41.29
C LEU A 523 13.29 -43.34 40.41
N LYS A 524 13.90 -42.22 40.00
CA LYS A 524 13.27 -41.23 39.11
C LYS A 524 13.17 -41.77 37.69
N SER A 525 14.20 -42.45 37.19
CA SER A 525 14.18 -43.12 35.89
C SER A 525 13.12 -44.21 35.82
N LEU A 526 12.99 -45.04 36.87
CA LEU A 526 11.96 -46.07 36.94
C LEU A 526 10.55 -45.48 36.96
N ALA A 527 10.32 -44.42 37.76
CA ALA A 527 9.04 -43.71 37.77
C ALA A 527 8.71 -43.10 36.40
N PHE A 528 9.67 -42.45 35.75
CA PHE A 528 9.51 -41.90 34.40
C PHE A 528 9.16 -42.99 33.38
N CYS A 529 9.88 -44.12 33.39
CA CYS A 529 9.58 -45.25 32.52
C CYS A 529 8.19 -45.83 32.75
N LEU A 530 7.75 -45.99 34.00
CA LEU A 530 6.40 -46.48 34.31
C LEU A 530 5.31 -45.51 33.83
N VAL A 531 5.52 -44.20 34.00
CA VAL A 531 4.57 -43.18 33.53
C VAL A 531 4.52 -43.16 32.00
N CYS A 532 5.66 -43.16 31.33
CA CYS A 532 5.71 -43.18 29.86
C CYS A 532 5.13 -44.47 29.28
N THR A 533 5.43 -45.63 29.85
CA THR A 533 4.85 -46.90 29.40
C THR A 533 3.35 -46.93 29.63
N TYR A 534 2.84 -46.40 30.75
CA TYR A 534 1.40 -46.24 30.98
C TYR A 534 0.73 -45.35 29.91
N ILE A 535 1.35 -44.22 29.56
CA ILE A 535 0.83 -43.30 28.53
C ILE A 535 0.86 -43.94 27.13
N ILE A 536 1.88 -44.73 26.82
CA ILE A 536 2.06 -45.38 25.51
C ILE A 536 1.16 -46.62 25.36
N CYS A 537 1.08 -47.47 26.39
CA CYS A 537 0.34 -48.73 26.35
C CYS A 537 -1.18 -48.52 26.43
N ASN A 538 -1.65 -47.49 27.13
CA ASN A 538 -3.08 -47.22 27.18
C ASN A 538 -3.57 -46.51 25.92
N ARG A 539 -4.47 -47.18 25.22
CA ARG A 539 -5.06 -46.74 23.95
C ARG A 539 -5.68 -45.34 24.09
N GLY A 540 -5.08 -44.34 23.43
CA GLY A 540 -5.58 -42.97 23.36
C GLY A 540 -4.97 -41.97 24.35
N TRP A 541 -4.18 -42.42 25.34
CA TRP A 541 -3.55 -41.53 26.33
C TRP A 541 -2.48 -40.60 25.75
N MET A 542 -1.83 -41.01 24.67
CA MET A 542 -0.92 -40.16 23.90
C MET A 542 -1.56 -38.83 23.48
N GLY A 543 -2.81 -38.84 23.02
CA GLY A 543 -3.53 -37.63 22.59
C GLY A 543 -3.78 -36.67 23.76
N TYR A 544 -4.20 -37.21 24.90
CA TYR A 544 -4.41 -36.43 26.13
C TYR A 544 -3.10 -35.87 26.70
N ALA A 545 -1.99 -36.61 26.62
CA ALA A 545 -0.68 -36.13 27.05
C ALA A 545 -0.20 -34.94 26.20
N PHE A 546 -0.36 -35.02 24.86
CA PHE A 546 -0.07 -33.88 23.98
C PHE A 546 -0.99 -32.69 24.25
N ALA A 547 -2.30 -32.92 24.44
CA ALA A 547 -3.25 -31.86 24.77
C ALA A 547 -2.89 -31.17 26.11
N ALA A 548 -2.53 -31.94 27.13
CA ALA A 548 -2.11 -31.42 28.43
C ALA A 548 -0.84 -30.55 28.34
N SER A 549 0.13 -30.95 27.50
CA SER A 549 1.33 -30.15 27.23
C SER A 549 1.00 -28.80 26.57
N LEU A 550 0.11 -28.80 25.56
CA LEU A 550 -0.33 -27.56 24.91
C LEU A 550 -1.09 -26.63 25.88
N ILE A 551 -1.94 -27.19 26.74
CA ILE A 551 -2.64 -26.43 27.80
C ILE A 551 -1.64 -25.84 28.79
N PHE A 552 -0.61 -26.60 29.18
CA PHE A 552 0.44 -26.11 30.05
C PHE A 552 1.17 -24.91 29.43
N PHE A 553 1.56 -24.96 28.15
CA PHE A 553 2.18 -23.82 27.48
C PHE A 553 1.24 -22.61 27.37
N ALA A 554 -0.05 -22.83 27.07
CA ALA A 554 -1.02 -21.73 27.00
C ALA A 554 -1.24 -21.08 28.38
N LEU A 555 -1.36 -21.87 29.44
CA LEU A 555 -1.44 -21.38 30.82
C LEU A 555 -0.16 -20.65 31.22
N PHE A 556 1.01 -21.18 30.87
CA PHE A 556 2.29 -20.53 31.12
C PHE A 556 2.35 -19.14 30.48
N MET A 557 1.94 -19.00 29.20
CA MET A 557 1.86 -17.70 28.52
C MET A 557 0.90 -16.71 29.20
N LEU A 558 -0.24 -17.19 29.72
CA LEU A 558 -1.19 -16.35 30.46
C LEU A 558 -0.63 -15.94 31.83
N LEU A 559 0.06 -16.85 32.53
CA LEU A 559 0.68 -16.59 33.81
C LEU A 559 1.85 -15.60 33.68
N THR A 560 2.72 -15.75 32.68
CA THR A 560 3.82 -14.81 32.42
C THR A 560 3.28 -13.41 32.12
N ARG A 561 2.13 -13.30 31.47
CA ARG A 561 1.43 -12.03 31.30
C ARG A 561 0.93 -11.41 32.61
N PHE A 562 0.24 -12.17 33.45
CA PHE A 562 -0.28 -11.66 34.72
C PHE A 562 0.85 -11.23 35.67
N VAL A 563 1.97 -11.95 35.66
CA VAL A 563 3.14 -11.65 36.47
C VAL A 563 3.99 -10.52 35.87
N GLY A 564 4.05 -10.44 34.53
CA GLY A 564 4.87 -9.47 33.78
C GLY A 564 4.26 -8.09 33.62
N GLN A 565 3.09 -7.81 34.19
CA GLN A 565 2.34 -6.55 34.04
C GLN A 565 3.02 -5.31 34.69
N GLY A 566 4.30 -5.40 35.06
CA GLY A 566 5.07 -4.31 35.66
C GLY A 566 6.60 -4.48 35.72
N SER A 567 7.19 -5.49 35.05
CA SER A 567 8.65 -5.69 35.04
C SER A 567 9.29 -5.20 33.73
N PRO A 568 10.45 -4.52 33.77
CA PRO A 568 11.19 -4.18 32.55
C PRO A 568 11.58 -5.44 31.78
N ILE A 569 11.68 -5.30 30.46
CA ILE A 569 11.98 -6.37 29.51
C ILE A 569 13.33 -7.00 29.87
N ASP A 570 13.35 -8.30 30.21
CA ASP A 570 14.60 -9.04 30.44
C ASP A 570 15.31 -9.27 29.10
N GLU A 571 16.15 -8.29 28.74
CA GLU A 571 17.02 -8.30 27.57
C GLU A 571 17.99 -9.49 27.64
N LEU A 572 18.10 -10.25 26.54
CA LEU A 572 19.05 -11.36 26.49
C LEU A 572 20.48 -10.81 26.43
N LYS A 573 21.22 -10.96 27.52
CA LYS A 573 22.65 -10.63 27.61
C LYS A 573 23.49 -11.79 27.10
N VAL A 574 24.10 -11.62 25.93
CA VAL A 574 25.02 -12.61 25.36
C VAL A 574 26.45 -12.08 25.46
N THR A 575 27.36 -12.85 26.05
CA THR A 575 28.79 -12.51 26.07
C THR A 575 29.39 -12.72 24.68
N ALA A 576 29.89 -11.65 24.06
CA ALA A 576 30.49 -11.76 22.73
C ALA A 576 31.79 -12.59 22.77
N PRO A 577 32.00 -13.53 21.82
CA PRO A 577 33.28 -14.24 21.70
C PRO A 577 34.44 -13.29 21.32
N PRO A 578 35.71 -13.66 21.59
CA PRO A 578 36.87 -12.84 21.27
C PRO A 578 37.00 -12.58 19.76
N ALA A 579 37.48 -11.40 19.37
CA ALA A 579 37.59 -10.99 17.97
C ALA A 579 38.58 -11.89 17.18
N MET A 580 38.13 -12.45 16.05
CA MET A 580 38.96 -13.22 15.13
C MET A 580 39.91 -12.32 14.31
N ASN A 581 41.04 -12.90 13.90
CA ASN A 581 42.10 -12.23 13.15
C ASN A 581 41.76 -12.15 11.64
N THR A 582 42.22 -11.11 10.95
CA THR A 582 41.88 -10.77 9.54
C THR A 582 42.17 -11.87 8.50
N MET A 583 42.99 -12.85 8.85
CA MET A 583 43.36 -13.98 7.99
C MET A 583 42.32 -15.12 8.03
N GLU A 584 41.58 -15.29 9.13
CA GLU A 584 40.49 -16.28 9.26
C GLU A 584 39.20 -15.80 8.58
N GLN A 585 38.97 -14.47 8.57
CA GLN A 585 37.92 -13.82 7.79
C GLN A 585 38.05 -14.07 6.28
N LEU A 586 39.27 -14.16 5.74
CA LEU A 586 39.52 -14.44 4.32
C LEU A 586 39.35 -15.93 3.98
N LEU A 587 39.61 -16.83 4.94
CA LEU A 587 39.41 -18.28 4.79
C LEU A 587 37.92 -18.68 4.91
N ALA A 588 37.09 -17.84 5.55
CA ALA A 588 35.65 -18.04 5.72
C ALA A 588 34.81 -17.78 4.45
N VAL A 589 35.41 -17.26 3.37
CA VAL A 589 34.71 -16.91 2.12
C VAL A 589 34.55 -18.14 1.21
N GLN A 590 33.77 -19.13 1.68
CA GLN A 590 33.16 -20.14 0.81
C GLN A 590 31.63 -19.99 0.87
N ASN A 591 30.97 -20.01 -0.28
CA ASN A 591 29.51 -19.82 -0.40
C ASN A 591 28.66 -20.76 0.49
N ALA A 592 29.21 -21.91 0.92
CA ALA A 592 28.53 -22.82 1.85
C ALA A 592 28.47 -22.27 3.29
N ILE A 593 29.47 -21.47 3.68
CA ILE A 593 29.59 -20.89 5.02
C ILE A 593 28.64 -19.69 5.17
N SER A 594 28.50 -18.84 4.14
CA SER A 594 27.52 -17.75 4.14
C SER A 594 26.07 -18.26 4.14
N GLN A 595 25.79 -19.35 3.41
CA GLN A 595 24.48 -20.01 3.47
C GLN A 595 24.20 -20.60 4.87
N ALA A 596 25.21 -21.17 5.53
CA ALA A 596 25.08 -21.67 6.89
C ALA A 596 24.85 -20.52 7.89
N GLU A 597 25.53 -19.39 7.73
CA GLU A 597 25.31 -18.19 8.54
C GLU A 597 23.87 -17.68 8.41
N GLU A 598 23.36 -17.57 7.18
CA GLU A 598 21.98 -17.15 6.91
C GLU A 598 20.95 -18.10 7.56
N LEU A 599 21.17 -19.42 7.48
CA LEU A 599 20.31 -20.41 8.13
C LEU A 599 20.35 -20.32 9.67
N ILE A 600 21.52 -20.11 10.26
CA ILE A 600 21.66 -19.95 11.72
C ILE A 600 20.96 -18.66 12.15
N GLN A 601 21.12 -17.58 11.39
CA GLN A 601 20.50 -16.30 11.63
C GLN A 601 18.98 -16.39 11.56
N ASP A 602 18.43 -17.04 10.54
CA ASP A 602 16.99 -17.32 10.41
C ASP A 602 16.49 -18.17 11.59
N GLY A 603 17.24 -19.20 11.99
CA GLY A 603 16.96 -20.02 13.17
C GLY A 603 16.89 -19.20 14.46
N ASN A 604 17.84 -18.29 14.67
CA ASN A 604 17.87 -17.38 15.82
C ASN A 604 16.65 -16.46 15.84
N ILE A 605 16.27 -15.88 14.70
CA ILE A 605 15.10 -15.01 14.57
C ILE A 605 13.82 -15.79 14.97
N VAL A 606 13.67 -17.03 14.49
CA VAL A 606 12.53 -17.88 14.86
C VAL A 606 12.50 -18.13 16.37
N LEU A 607 13.64 -18.51 16.97
CA LEU A 607 13.74 -18.75 18.41
C LEU A 607 13.41 -17.50 19.24
N LEU A 608 13.86 -16.32 18.81
CA LEU A 608 13.58 -15.05 19.47
C LEU A 608 12.11 -14.67 19.39
N LYS A 609 11.45 -14.90 18.25
CA LYS A 609 9.99 -14.71 18.13
C LYS A 609 9.22 -15.67 19.03
N PHE A 610 9.62 -16.95 19.10
CA PHE A 610 9.02 -17.91 20.04
C PHE A 610 9.21 -17.49 21.49
N ARG A 611 10.40 -17.03 21.87
CA ARG A 611 10.65 -16.47 23.20
C ARG A 611 9.77 -15.25 23.48
N ALA A 612 9.61 -14.35 22.52
CA ALA A 612 8.76 -13.17 22.67
C ALA A 612 7.30 -13.54 22.93
N LEU A 613 6.78 -14.59 22.28
CA LEU A 613 5.45 -15.14 22.52
C LEU A 613 5.36 -15.81 23.90
N LEU A 614 6.33 -16.64 24.28
CA LEU A 614 6.34 -17.34 25.58
C LEU A 614 6.40 -16.38 26.78
N LEU A 615 7.18 -15.31 26.66
CA LEU A 615 7.32 -14.29 27.70
C LEU A 615 6.23 -13.21 27.63
N SER A 616 5.25 -13.34 26.73
CA SER A 616 4.16 -12.36 26.56
C SER A 616 4.64 -10.92 26.34
N ILE A 617 5.77 -10.73 25.63
CA ILE A 617 6.30 -9.39 25.30
C ILE A 617 5.29 -8.62 24.44
N PHE A 618 4.55 -9.33 23.59
CA PHE A 618 3.50 -8.77 22.73
C PHE A 618 2.13 -9.37 23.07
N PRO A 619 1.30 -8.69 23.88
CA PRO A 619 0.11 -9.30 24.49
C PRO A 619 -0.93 -9.74 23.46
N GLN A 620 -1.17 -8.94 22.41
CA GLN A 620 -2.19 -9.23 21.40
C GLN A 620 -1.83 -10.46 20.53
N ALA A 621 -0.55 -10.63 20.17
CA ALA A 621 -0.08 -11.79 19.43
C ALA A 621 -0.05 -13.04 20.32
N THR A 622 0.37 -12.89 21.58
CA THR A 622 0.43 -13.96 22.58
C THR A 622 -0.95 -14.51 22.91
N GLU A 623 -1.97 -13.66 23.09
CA GLU A 623 -3.35 -14.09 23.29
C GLU A 623 -3.86 -14.94 22.14
N ARG A 624 -3.68 -14.47 20.89
CA ARG A 624 -4.11 -15.22 19.70
C ARG A 624 -3.42 -16.57 19.60
N PHE A 625 -2.12 -16.62 19.90
CA PHE A 625 -1.36 -17.86 19.89
C PHE A 625 -1.80 -18.81 21.02
N ALA A 626 -2.01 -18.31 22.24
CA ALA A 626 -2.51 -19.09 23.37
C ALA A 626 -3.91 -19.67 23.10
N VAL A 627 -4.82 -18.88 22.50
CA VAL A 627 -6.14 -19.36 22.08
C VAL A 627 -6.01 -20.45 21.00
N ALA A 628 -5.09 -20.29 20.04
CA ALA A 628 -4.84 -21.32 19.03
C ALA A 628 -4.28 -22.62 19.64
N LEU A 629 -3.37 -22.52 20.61
CA LEU A 629 -2.86 -23.67 21.37
C LEU A 629 -3.98 -24.38 22.14
N LEU A 630 -4.87 -23.62 22.80
CA LEU A 630 -6.03 -24.18 23.51
C LEU A 630 -7.01 -24.86 22.55
N ALA A 631 -7.30 -24.25 21.40
CA ALA A 631 -8.16 -24.84 20.38
C ALA A 631 -7.57 -26.15 19.83
N LEU A 632 -6.26 -26.18 19.57
CA LEU A 632 -5.56 -27.39 19.14
C LEU A 632 -5.56 -28.46 20.24
N ALA A 633 -5.39 -28.08 21.50
CA ALA A 633 -5.45 -28.99 22.64
C ALA A 633 -6.85 -29.61 22.78
N LEU A 634 -7.91 -28.83 22.63
CA LEU A 634 -9.29 -29.33 22.64
C LEU A 634 -9.51 -30.32 21.49
N LEU A 635 -9.04 -30.01 20.29
CA LEU A 635 -9.14 -30.93 19.15
C LEU A 635 -8.43 -32.26 19.43
N LEU A 636 -7.21 -32.22 19.98
CA LEU A 636 -6.45 -33.41 20.36
C LEU A 636 -7.07 -34.21 21.51
N ALA A 637 -7.77 -33.54 22.43
CA ALA A 637 -8.44 -34.19 23.56
C ALA A 637 -9.74 -34.90 23.15
N PHE A 638 -10.54 -34.29 22.27
CA PHE A 638 -11.85 -34.83 21.88
C PHE A 638 -11.83 -35.73 20.65
N VAL A 639 -10.84 -35.55 19.75
CA VAL A 639 -10.77 -36.31 18.50
C VAL A 639 -9.71 -37.42 18.61
N PRO A 640 -10.07 -38.69 18.40
CA PRO A 640 -9.09 -39.77 18.39
C PRO A 640 -7.96 -39.52 17.36
N LEU A 641 -6.71 -39.78 17.76
CA LEU A 641 -5.51 -39.51 16.95
C LEU A 641 -5.60 -40.04 15.50
N ARG A 642 -6.22 -41.20 15.29
CA ARG A 642 -6.44 -41.78 13.95
C ARG A 642 -7.19 -40.86 12.98
N TYR A 643 -8.19 -40.12 13.47
CA TYR A 643 -8.95 -39.18 12.65
C TYR A 643 -8.18 -37.89 12.42
N ILE A 644 -7.36 -37.47 13.38
CA ILE A 644 -6.44 -36.34 13.22
C ILE A 644 -5.39 -36.66 12.15
N VAL A 645 -4.81 -37.86 12.18
CA VAL A 645 -3.86 -38.34 11.14
C VAL A 645 -4.54 -38.41 9.77
N LEU A 646 -5.78 -38.93 9.70
CA LEU A 646 -6.55 -38.94 8.46
C LEU A 646 -6.85 -37.53 7.96
N LEU A 647 -7.20 -36.59 8.84
CA LEU A 647 -7.49 -35.20 8.49
C LEU A 647 -6.22 -34.48 8.02
N ALA A 648 -5.08 -34.71 8.66
CA ALA A 648 -3.78 -34.21 8.22
C ALA A 648 -3.37 -34.77 6.85
N PHE A 649 -3.62 -36.07 6.61
CA PHE A 649 -3.41 -36.69 5.31
C PHE A 649 -4.28 -36.02 4.24
N LEU A 650 -5.59 -35.90 4.48
CA LEU A 650 -6.50 -35.23 3.56
C LEU A 650 -6.09 -33.77 3.34
N GLU A 651 -5.65 -33.07 4.38
CA GLU A 651 -5.17 -31.70 4.26
C GLU A 651 -4.00 -31.60 3.29
N ILE A 652 -2.94 -32.36 3.51
CA ILE A 652 -1.70 -32.33 2.70
C ILE A 652 -2.00 -32.66 1.24
N PHE A 653 -2.79 -33.70 0.98
CA PHE A 653 -3.05 -34.17 -0.38
C PHE A 653 -4.15 -33.39 -1.12
N THR A 654 -5.06 -32.70 -0.41
CA THR A 654 -6.10 -31.86 -1.05
C THR A 654 -5.74 -30.39 -1.12
N ARG A 655 -4.64 -29.97 -0.45
CA ARG A 655 -4.22 -28.58 -0.31
C ARG A 655 -4.13 -27.80 -1.63
N TYR A 656 -3.59 -28.45 -2.66
CA TYR A 656 -3.34 -27.87 -3.98
C TYR A 656 -4.37 -28.28 -5.03
N SER A 657 -5.46 -28.96 -4.61
CA SER A 657 -6.55 -29.31 -5.51
C SER A 657 -7.20 -28.03 -6.09
N PRO A 658 -7.64 -28.03 -7.35
CA PRO A 658 -8.12 -26.82 -8.03
C PRO A 658 -9.31 -26.16 -7.32
N LEU A 659 -10.17 -26.95 -6.67
CA LEU A 659 -11.32 -26.46 -5.90
C LEU A 659 -10.93 -25.74 -4.61
N ARG A 660 -9.81 -26.14 -3.99
CA ARG A 660 -9.41 -25.69 -2.65
C ARG A 660 -8.22 -24.73 -2.65
N ARG A 661 -7.43 -24.72 -3.73
CA ARG A 661 -6.20 -23.94 -3.88
C ARG A 661 -6.37 -22.47 -3.46
N ALA A 662 -7.43 -21.80 -3.93
CA ALA A 662 -7.69 -20.40 -3.60
C ALA A 662 -7.89 -20.16 -2.09
N ASN A 663 -8.62 -21.06 -1.42
CA ASN A 663 -8.82 -20.98 0.04
C ASN A 663 -7.51 -21.27 0.79
N THR A 664 -6.75 -22.26 0.34
CA THR A 664 -5.46 -22.58 0.93
C THR A 664 -4.48 -21.41 0.84
N GLU A 665 -4.32 -20.82 -0.35
CA GLU A 665 -3.43 -19.69 -0.57
C GLU A 665 -3.81 -18.50 0.31
N ARG A 666 -5.11 -18.23 0.45
CA ARG A 666 -5.65 -17.23 1.39
C ARG A 666 -5.27 -17.54 2.84
N TRP A 667 -5.44 -18.78 3.31
CA TRP A 667 -5.04 -19.17 4.67
C TRP A 667 -3.54 -19.09 4.91
N MET A 668 -2.72 -19.53 3.94
CA MET A 668 -1.26 -19.41 4.02
C MET A 668 -0.81 -17.97 4.09
N ARG A 669 -1.41 -17.10 3.27
CA ARG A 669 -1.13 -15.67 3.30
C ARG A 669 -1.44 -15.08 4.67
N ARG A 670 -2.60 -15.37 5.26
CA ARG A 670 -2.95 -14.88 6.61
C ARG A 670 -1.99 -15.37 7.70
N LEU A 671 -1.59 -16.65 7.66
CA LEU A 671 -0.61 -17.20 8.61
C LEU A 671 0.74 -16.52 8.46
N ARG A 672 1.17 -16.30 7.22
CA ARG A 672 2.41 -15.60 6.89
C ARG A 672 2.38 -14.14 7.37
N ASP A 673 1.31 -13.42 7.06
CA ASP A 673 1.14 -12.01 7.44
C ASP A 673 1.13 -11.87 8.99
N TRP A 674 0.43 -12.79 9.67
CA TRP A 674 0.47 -12.87 11.13
C TRP A 674 1.87 -13.16 11.66
N TRP A 675 2.59 -14.12 11.08
CA TRP A 675 3.96 -14.47 11.50
C TRP A 675 4.95 -13.31 11.33
N PHE A 676 4.85 -12.58 10.22
CA PHE A 676 5.70 -11.40 9.97
C PHE A 676 5.36 -10.22 10.87
N SER A 677 4.11 -10.11 11.34
CA SER A 677 3.71 -9.06 12.30
C SER A 677 4.29 -9.23 13.71
N ILE A 678 4.86 -10.40 14.03
CA ILE A 678 5.44 -10.67 15.36
C ILE A 678 6.87 -10.12 15.43
N PRO A 679 7.18 -9.19 16.35
CA PRO A 679 8.54 -8.67 16.52
C PRO A 679 9.47 -9.70 17.20
N ALA A 680 10.78 -9.54 16.99
CA ALA A 680 11.78 -10.34 17.69
C ALA A 680 12.07 -9.76 19.08
N ALA A 681 12.38 -10.62 20.06
CA ALA A 681 12.84 -10.17 21.37
C ALA A 681 14.21 -9.47 21.27
N PRO A 682 14.45 -8.36 22.01
CA PRO A 682 15.72 -7.63 21.94
C PRO A 682 16.88 -8.43 22.55
N VAL A 683 18.06 -8.32 21.93
CA VAL A 683 19.32 -8.96 22.35
C VAL A 683 20.38 -7.88 22.53
N ILE A 684 21.08 -7.88 23.67
CA ILE A 684 22.23 -7.00 23.92
C ILE A 684 23.49 -7.86 24.01
N LEU A 685 24.47 -7.56 23.16
CA LEU A 685 25.80 -8.16 23.21
C LEU A 685 26.64 -7.41 24.25
N GLU A 686 26.90 -8.03 25.40
CA GLU A 686 27.89 -7.50 26.34
C GLU A 686 29.29 -7.87 25.83
N ARG A 687 30.03 -6.87 25.32
CA ARG A 687 31.47 -7.01 25.08
C ARG A 687 32.17 -6.96 26.44
N VAL A 688 32.91 -8.01 26.77
CA VAL A 688 33.77 -8.01 27.96
C VAL A 688 34.85 -6.94 27.76
N ASN A 689 34.77 -5.84 28.50
CA ASN A 689 35.85 -4.85 28.57
C ASN A 689 37.13 -5.55 29.07
N GLU A 690 38.17 -5.56 28.24
CA GLU A 690 39.47 -6.18 28.53
C GLU A 690 40.24 -5.56 29.71
N GLU A 691 39.71 -4.53 30.37
CA GLU A 691 40.40 -3.85 31.47
C GLU A 691 40.46 -4.66 32.78
N LYS A 692 39.65 -5.72 32.95
CA LYS A 692 39.66 -6.53 34.18
C LYS A 692 40.65 -7.71 34.20
N LYS A 693 41.43 -7.92 33.13
CA LYS A 693 42.48 -8.96 33.08
C LYS A 693 43.89 -8.48 33.43
N LYS A 694 44.06 -7.20 33.80
CA LYS A 694 45.31 -6.66 34.35
C LYS A 694 45.15 -6.29 35.82
N ARG A 695 45.12 -7.28 36.71
CA ARG A 695 45.49 -7.12 38.12
C ARG A 695 46.23 -8.34 38.62
#